data_AF-Q69J84-F1
#
_entry.id   AF-Q69J84-F1
#
_cell.length_a   1.000
_cell.length_b   1.000
_cell.length_c   1.000
_cell.angle_alpha   90.00
_cell.angle_beta   90.00
_cell.angle_gamma   90.00
#
_symmetry.space_group_name_H-M   'P 1'
#
loop_
_entity.id
_entity.type
_entity.pdbx_description
1 polymer ?
#
loop_
_entity_poly.entity_id
_entity_poly.type
_entity_poly.pdbx_seq_one_letter_code
_entity_poly.pdbx_strand_id
1 'polypeptide(L)'
;MLTSGLLRPVDDAHAIDEAALLRYAAEHVAGFPSPARGLALTQFGHGQSNPTYCIEASAPGGVTARYVLRKKPPGAILQSAHAVEREFQVLKALGTYTDVPVPKVFCLCTDASVIGTPFYIMEHLEGLIYPDNKLTGVTPTKRKTIYLAAAETLAAIHKVDVTAIGLQKYGRRDNYCKRQVERWGRQYLSSTGEGKPARYQKMLDLAHWLKEHIPKEDSSAGFGTGLVHGDYRVDNLVFHPTEDRVIGVLDWELSTLGNQMCDVAYSSLPYIIDATTSTGYSYGGFEYTGIPDGIPPLEEYLAAYCSISARPWPAASWKFYVAFSLFRGASIYAGVYHRWTMGNASGGERARFSGKIANAMVDRAWDIINRENVLREQPARGMHASNGPSQEFQRKHEGSISTKDQGKFVPSEKVMQLRNKLMKFMEDYIYPMESEFYKRAHSTSRWTIHPEEEKLKALAKREGLWNLFIPLDSAARARELLFEDMSHGSPGSSEELLLGAGLTNLEYGYLCEIMGRSIWAPQIFNCGPPDTGNMEVLLRYGTKEQQKQWLVPLLEGKIRSGFAMTEPQVASSDATNIECSISRQGDFYVINGTKWWTSGAMDPRCQILVLMGKTDFSAPKHKQQSMILVDVKTPGVQIRRPLLVFGFDDAPHGHAEITFENVRVPATNILLGEGRGFEIAQGRLGPGRLHHCMRLIGAAERGMNLMVERALSRTTFGKKIAQHGSFLADLAKCRVELEQARLLVLEAADQLDRHGNKKARGILAMAKVAAPNMALKVLDMAMQVHGGAGLSSDTVLSHLWATARTLRIADGPDEVHLGTIAKLELQRARM
;
A
#
# COMPACT_ATOMS: atom_id res chain seq x y z
N MET A 1 5.60 16.54 -9.43
CA MET A 1 5.53 17.30 -10.70
C MET A 1 6.94 17.67 -11.10
N LEU A 2 7.25 17.73 -12.40
CA LEU A 2 8.53 18.31 -12.85
C LEU A 2 8.55 19.82 -12.56
N THR A 3 9.71 20.40 -12.29
CA THR A 3 9.88 21.85 -12.04
C THR A 3 9.34 22.70 -13.18
N SER A 4 9.53 22.26 -14.43
CA SER A 4 8.96 22.86 -15.64
C SER A 4 7.42 22.89 -15.66
N GLY A 5 6.75 21.95 -14.98
CA GLY A 5 5.29 21.88 -14.89
C GLY A 5 4.66 22.89 -13.92
N LEU A 6 5.47 23.68 -13.19
CA LEU A 6 5.01 24.70 -12.23
C LEU A 6 4.94 26.11 -12.82
N LEU A 7 5.36 26.28 -14.08
CA LEU A 7 5.46 27.56 -14.77
C LEU A 7 4.09 28.08 -15.19
N ARG A 8 3.92 29.39 -15.07
CA ARG A 8 2.71 30.14 -15.44
C ARG A 8 3.12 31.42 -16.18
N PRO A 9 2.20 32.06 -16.92
CA PRO A 9 2.42 33.41 -17.42
C PRO A 9 2.77 34.37 -16.28
N VAL A 10 3.64 35.35 -16.56
CA VAL A 10 4.00 36.39 -15.60
C VAL A 10 2.79 37.29 -15.35
N ASP A 11 2.47 37.55 -14.08
CA ASP A 11 1.44 38.52 -13.70
C ASP A 11 1.88 39.94 -14.10
N ASP A 12 0.96 40.73 -14.68
CA ASP A 12 1.23 42.12 -15.10
C ASP A 12 1.75 42.99 -13.94
N ALA A 13 1.29 42.76 -12.70
CA ALA A 13 1.77 43.45 -11.50
C ALA A 13 3.22 43.09 -11.13
N HIS A 14 3.78 42.10 -11.81
CA HIS A 14 5.09 41.52 -11.58
C HIS A 14 5.95 41.46 -12.84
N ALA A 15 5.55 42.19 -13.90
CA ALA A 15 6.33 42.37 -15.10
C ALA A 15 7.72 42.95 -14.80
N ILE A 16 8.72 42.52 -15.57
CA ILE A 16 10.10 42.98 -15.46
C ILE A 16 10.62 43.41 -16.84
N ASP A 17 11.55 44.37 -16.86
CA ASP A 17 12.22 44.79 -18.09
C ASP A 17 13.13 43.65 -18.59
N GLU A 18 12.62 42.88 -19.54
CA GLU A 18 13.31 41.71 -20.11
C GLU A 18 14.61 42.09 -20.82
N ALA A 19 14.66 43.28 -21.43
CA ALA A 19 15.84 43.76 -22.14
C ALA A 19 16.95 44.16 -21.18
N ALA A 20 16.61 44.83 -20.08
CA ALA A 20 17.56 45.15 -19.01
C ALA A 20 18.09 43.87 -18.33
N LEU A 21 17.19 42.92 -18.04
CA LEU A 21 17.57 41.62 -17.49
C LEU A 21 18.50 40.85 -18.42
N LEU A 22 18.20 40.81 -19.72
CA LEU A 22 19.02 40.13 -20.72
C LEU A 22 20.45 40.69 -20.76
N ARG A 23 20.60 42.02 -20.78
CA ARG A 23 21.91 42.67 -20.75
C ARG A 23 22.69 42.30 -19.50
N TYR A 24 22.03 42.40 -18.33
CA TYR A 24 22.66 42.08 -17.06
C TYR A 24 23.10 40.62 -16.97
N ALA A 25 22.22 39.69 -17.36
CA ALA A 25 22.50 38.25 -17.31
C ALA A 25 23.62 37.84 -18.26
N ALA A 26 23.67 38.39 -19.47
CA ALA A 26 24.72 38.09 -20.44
C ALA A 26 26.13 38.50 -19.96
N GLU A 27 26.22 39.55 -19.14
CA GLU A 27 27.49 40.02 -18.56
C GLU A 27 27.88 39.27 -17.28
N HIS A 28 26.91 38.89 -16.44
CA HIS A 28 27.18 38.44 -15.07
C HIS A 28 26.96 36.95 -14.81
N VAL A 29 26.29 36.22 -15.71
CA VAL A 29 26.00 34.79 -15.55
C VAL A 29 27.01 33.97 -16.34
N ALA A 30 27.85 33.20 -15.62
CA ALA A 30 28.82 32.33 -16.25
C ALA A 30 28.12 31.25 -17.12
N GLY A 31 28.52 31.16 -18.39
CA GLY A 31 27.93 30.22 -19.35
C GLY A 31 26.59 30.67 -19.95
N PHE A 32 26.21 31.94 -19.78
CA PHE A 32 25.02 32.49 -20.43
C PHE A 32 25.20 32.56 -21.96
N PRO A 33 24.18 32.18 -22.76
CA PRO A 33 24.25 32.27 -24.22
C PRO A 33 24.66 33.67 -24.71
N SER A 34 25.71 33.75 -25.54
CA SER A 34 26.17 35.02 -26.12
C SER A 34 26.58 34.85 -27.60
N PRO A 35 26.00 35.61 -28.54
CA PRO A 35 24.92 36.59 -28.35
C PRO A 35 23.56 35.90 -28.16
N ALA A 36 22.85 36.20 -27.08
CA ALA A 36 21.48 35.74 -26.89
C ALA A 36 20.52 36.51 -27.81
N ARG A 37 19.70 35.79 -28.59
CA ARG A 37 18.72 36.40 -29.52
C ARG A 37 17.44 36.89 -28.84
N GLY A 38 17.15 36.37 -27.64
CA GLY A 38 15.96 36.68 -26.87
C GLY A 38 15.95 35.91 -25.56
N LEU A 39 15.16 36.42 -24.62
CA LEU A 39 14.90 35.85 -23.31
C LEU A 39 13.39 35.71 -23.16
N ALA A 40 12.93 34.55 -22.69
CA ALA A 40 11.55 34.33 -22.34
C ALA A 40 11.42 34.14 -20.83
N LEU A 41 10.43 34.76 -20.23
CA LEU A 41 10.15 34.66 -18.80
C LEU A 41 8.83 33.95 -18.54
N THR A 42 8.88 33.05 -17.57
CA THR A 42 7.69 32.45 -16.97
C THR A 42 7.81 32.53 -15.47
N GLN A 43 6.69 32.59 -14.76
CA GLN A 43 6.66 32.72 -13.31
C GLN A 43 6.34 31.37 -12.67
N PHE A 44 7.03 31.03 -11.57
CA PHE A 44 6.66 29.85 -10.79
C PHE A 44 5.39 30.12 -9.98
N GLY A 45 4.44 29.19 -10.02
CA GLY A 45 3.21 29.27 -9.23
C GLY A 45 3.39 29.07 -7.72
N HIS A 46 4.60 28.80 -7.24
CA HIS A 46 4.97 28.56 -5.83
C HIS A 46 6.09 29.55 -5.42
N GLY A 47 6.30 29.78 -4.12
CA GLY A 47 7.27 30.78 -3.63
C GLY A 47 6.73 32.21 -3.59
N GLN A 48 5.52 32.39 -3.04
CA GLN A 48 4.77 33.65 -3.07
C GLN A 48 5.43 34.80 -2.28
N SER A 49 6.37 34.52 -1.37
CA SER A 49 7.07 35.56 -0.61
C SER A 49 8.01 36.39 -1.49
N ASN A 50 8.91 35.73 -2.21
CA ASN A 50 9.86 36.37 -3.13
C ASN A 50 9.56 35.90 -4.56
N PRO A 51 9.03 36.78 -5.43
CA PRO A 51 8.68 36.41 -6.80
C PRO A 51 9.82 35.68 -7.51
N THR A 52 9.52 34.50 -8.05
CA THR A 52 10.49 33.59 -8.65
C THR A 52 10.09 33.28 -10.09
N TYR A 53 11.06 33.36 -11.01
CA TYR A 53 10.86 33.29 -12.46
C TYR A 53 11.82 32.29 -13.09
N CYS A 54 11.39 31.59 -14.14
CA CYS A 54 12.27 30.84 -15.02
C CYS A 54 12.65 31.72 -16.22
N ILE A 55 13.96 31.81 -16.47
CA ILE A 55 14.56 32.47 -17.62
C ILE A 55 14.91 31.38 -18.63
N GLU A 56 14.36 31.46 -19.84
CA GLU A 56 14.81 30.67 -20.99
C GLU A 56 15.62 31.57 -21.93
N ALA A 57 16.92 31.30 -22.06
CA ALA A 57 17.84 32.06 -22.90
C ALA A 57 18.22 31.26 -24.15
N SER A 58 18.00 31.83 -25.34
CA SER A 58 18.25 31.16 -26.62
C SER A 58 19.59 31.58 -27.25
N ALA A 59 20.42 30.60 -27.59
CA ALA A 59 21.68 30.77 -28.32
C ALA A 59 21.49 30.72 -29.85
N PRO A 60 22.44 31.26 -30.65
CA PRO A 60 22.50 30.99 -32.09
C PRO A 60 22.68 29.48 -32.31
N GLY A 61 21.76 28.84 -33.02
CA GLY A 61 21.75 27.39 -33.24
C GLY A 61 20.65 26.61 -32.49
N GLY A 62 19.76 27.30 -31.75
CA GLY A 62 18.56 26.69 -31.16
C GLY A 62 18.76 26.03 -29.79
N VAL A 63 19.98 26.06 -29.24
CA VAL A 63 20.26 25.60 -27.87
C VAL A 63 19.65 26.60 -26.89
N THR A 64 18.79 26.11 -25.99
CA THR A 64 18.12 26.91 -24.97
C THR A 64 18.68 26.53 -23.60
N ALA A 65 19.16 27.52 -22.84
CA ALA A 65 19.62 27.35 -21.47
C ALA A 65 18.58 27.93 -20.49
N ARG A 66 18.41 27.27 -19.33
CA ARG A 66 17.43 27.66 -18.31
C ARG A 66 18.10 28.14 -17.02
N TYR A 67 17.57 29.22 -16.47
CA TYR A 67 17.99 29.79 -15.19
C TYR A 67 16.76 30.14 -14.33
N VAL A 68 16.98 30.42 -13.06
CA VAL A 68 15.94 30.90 -12.14
C VAL A 68 16.34 32.26 -11.59
N LEU A 69 15.42 33.21 -11.65
CA LEU A 69 15.56 34.53 -11.04
C LEU A 69 14.63 34.63 -9.83
N ARG A 70 15.15 35.07 -8.69
CA ARG A 70 14.36 35.36 -7.49
C ARG A 70 14.60 36.80 -7.05
N LYS A 71 13.53 37.56 -6.89
CA LYS A 71 13.61 39.01 -6.62
C LYS A 71 12.80 39.41 -5.39
N LYS A 72 13.10 40.57 -4.83
CA LYS A 72 12.27 41.14 -3.75
C LYS A 72 10.90 41.56 -4.30
N PRO A 73 9.81 41.41 -3.53
CA PRO A 73 8.50 41.92 -3.92
C PRO A 73 8.55 43.46 -4.07
N PRO A 74 7.68 44.05 -4.91
CA PRO A 74 7.59 45.50 -5.03
C PRO A 74 6.92 46.13 -3.80
N GLY A 75 7.22 47.39 -3.48
CA GLY A 75 6.54 48.18 -2.44
C GLY A 75 7.30 48.36 -1.12
N ALA A 76 6.66 49.00 -0.15
CA ALA A 76 7.22 49.24 1.18
C ALA A 76 7.20 47.95 2.01
N ILE A 77 8.38 47.35 2.21
CA ILE A 77 8.55 46.08 2.93
C ILE A 77 8.97 46.34 4.38
N LEU A 78 8.48 45.51 5.31
CA LEU A 78 8.95 45.48 6.70
C LEU A 78 10.45 45.21 6.77
N GLN A 79 11.16 45.97 7.61
CA GLN A 79 12.61 45.80 7.82
C GLN A 79 12.95 44.33 8.11
N SER A 80 13.92 43.76 7.38
CA SER A 80 14.37 42.35 7.42
C SER A 80 13.45 41.27 6.83
N ALA A 81 12.28 41.62 6.29
CA ALA A 81 11.49 40.68 5.48
C ALA A 81 12.01 40.65 4.03
N HIS A 82 11.86 39.52 3.33
CA HIS A 82 12.19 39.38 1.91
C HIS A 82 13.66 39.70 1.55
N ALA A 83 14.61 39.30 2.41
CA ALA A 83 16.03 39.60 2.23
C ALA A 83 16.72 38.63 1.25
N VAL A 84 16.50 38.78 -0.06
CA VAL A 84 17.10 37.91 -1.09
C VAL A 84 18.63 37.90 -1.07
N GLU A 85 19.29 38.94 -0.54
CA GLU A 85 20.75 38.96 -0.35
C GLU A 85 21.21 37.91 0.67
N ARG A 86 20.43 37.71 1.74
CA ARG A 86 20.72 36.68 2.75
C ARG A 86 20.51 35.27 2.20
N GLU A 87 19.51 35.08 1.33
CA GLU A 87 19.31 33.82 0.61
C GLU A 87 20.51 33.53 -0.30
N PHE A 88 20.92 34.51 -1.11
CA PHE A 88 22.10 34.38 -1.97
C PHE A 88 23.35 34.04 -1.16
N GLN A 89 23.56 34.70 -0.01
CA GLN A 89 24.72 34.44 0.85
C GLN A 89 24.79 32.99 1.32
N VAL A 90 23.69 32.43 1.84
CA VAL A 90 23.66 31.05 2.35
C VAL A 90 23.77 30.03 1.20
N LEU A 91 23.05 30.24 0.09
CA LEU A 91 23.14 29.39 -1.09
C LEU A 91 24.56 29.35 -1.67
N LYS A 92 25.22 30.52 -1.78
CA LYS A 92 26.61 30.61 -2.24
C LYS A 92 27.56 29.87 -1.32
N ALA A 93 27.45 30.09 -0.01
CA ALA A 93 28.32 29.45 0.98
C ALA A 93 28.16 27.93 0.97
N LEU A 94 26.92 27.43 0.97
CA LEU A 94 26.64 25.99 0.91
C LEU A 94 27.12 25.37 -0.39
N GLY A 95 26.76 25.95 -1.54
CA GLY A 95 27.10 25.37 -2.85
C GLY A 95 28.58 25.48 -3.22
N THR A 96 29.35 26.34 -2.55
CA THR A 96 30.81 26.48 -2.78
C THR A 96 31.63 25.61 -1.85
N TYR A 97 31.21 25.43 -0.59
CA TYR A 97 32.05 24.83 0.45
C TYR A 97 31.52 23.52 1.04
N THR A 98 30.37 23.02 0.58
CA THR A 98 29.73 21.82 1.13
C THR A 98 29.09 20.97 0.04
N ASP A 99 28.76 19.72 0.37
CA ASP A 99 27.97 18.82 -0.48
C ASP A 99 26.45 18.95 -0.24
N VAL A 100 26.00 19.97 0.48
CA VAL A 100 24.56 20.21 0.68
C VAL A 100 23.94 20.52 -0.68
N PRO A 101 22.90 19.79 -1.12
CA PRO A 101 22.31 19.99 -2.43
C PRO A 101 21.54 21.32 -2.48
N VAL A 102 22.15 22.36 -3.05
CA VAL A 102 21.55 23.67 -3.29
C VAL A 102 21.79 24.09 -4.74
N PRO A 103 20.86 24.85 -5.36
CA PRO A 103 21.08 25.37 -6.71
C PRO A 103 22.30 26.30 -6.72
N LYS A 104 23.14 26.16 -7.75
CA LYS A 104 24.27 27.07 -7.93
C LYS A 104 23.77 28.49 -8.16
N VAL A 105 24.18 29.44 -7.32
CA VAL A 105 23.91 30.86 -7.53
C VAL A 105 24.99 31.49 -8.39
N PHE A 106 24.60 32.30 -9.38
CA PHE A 106 25.51 32.91 -10.35
C PHE A 106 25.87 34.35 -9.97
N CYS A 107 24.85 35.20 -9.76
CA CYS A 107 25.05 36.61 -9.46
C CYS A 107 23.95 37.17 -8.55
N LEU A 108 24.28 38.23 -7.81
CA LEU A 108 23.37 39.02 -6.99
C LEU A 108 23.42 40.47 -7.48
N CYS A 109 22.28 41.00 -7.88
CA CYS A 109 22.10 42.41 -8.21
C CYS A 109 21.40 43.13 -7.06
N THR A 110 22.08 44.12 -6.48
CA THR A 110 21.50 45.02 -5.47
C THR A 110 21.07 46.37 -6.05
N ASP A 111 21.40 46.62 -7.31
CA ASP A 111 21.00 47.81 -8.03
C ASP A 111 19.56 47.69 -8.53
N ALA A 112 18.65 48.36 -7.83
CA ALA A 112 17.24 48.37 -8.17
C ALA A 112 16.97 49.05 -9.53
N SER A 113 17.91 49.79 -10.13
CA SER A 113 17.72 50.41 -11.45
C SER A 113 17.66 49.40 -12.61
N VAL A 114 18.12 48.15 -12.40
CA VAL A 114 18.16 47.14 -13.47
C VAL A 114 16.76 46.58 -13.78
N ILE A 115 16.03 46.06 -12.79
CA ILE A 115 14.67 45.51 -12.97
C ILE A 115 13.67 46.04 -11.93
N GLY A 116 13.96 47.17 -11.29
CA GLY A 116 13.11 47.81 -10.29
C GLY A 116 13.31 47.32 -8.84
N THR A 117 14.09 46.26 -8.61
CA THR A 117 14.27 45.67 -7.28
C THR A 117 15.50 44.74 -7.21
N PRO A 118 16.13 44.53 -6.04
CA PRO A 118 17.20 43.56 -5.89
C PRO A 118 16.77 42.12 -6.24
N PHE A 119 17.66 41.36 -6.87
CA PHE A 119 17.42 40.00 -7.32
C PHE A 119 18.72 39.19 -7.41
N TYR A 120 18.60 37.87 -7.46
CA TYR A 120 19.70 36.99 -7.84
C TYR A 120 19.27 35.97 -8.89
N ILE A 121 20.26 35.47 -9.65
CA ILE A 121 20.07 34.41 -10.64
C ILE A 121 20.78 33.15 -10.16
N MET A 122 20.11 32.02 -10.27
CA MET A 122 20.60 30.70 -9.92
C MET A 122 20.29 29.66 -10.98
N GLU A 123 20.85 28.48 -10.80
CA GLU A 123 20.64 27.30 -11.63
C GLU A 123 19.18 26.86 -11.63
N HIS A 124 18.69 26.48 -12.81
CA HIS A 124 17.43 25.76 -12.93
C HIS A 124 17.66 24.26 -12.76
N LEU A 125 17.22 23.71 -11.64
CA LEU A 125 17.26 22.28 -11.38
C LEU A 125 16.03 21.60 -12.02
N GLU A 126 16.25 20.77 -13.04
CA GLU A 126 15.19 19.92 -13.61
C GLU A 126 14.99 18.68 -12.74
N GLY A 127 13.93 18.68 -11.94
CA GLY A 127 13.67 17.64 -10.94
C GLY A 127 12.21 17.52 -10.54
N LEU A 128 11.93 16.60 -9.61
CA LEU A 128 10.59 16.33 -9.09
C LEU A 128 10.36 17.10 -7.79
N ILE A 129 9.26 17.84 -7.72
CA ILE A 129 8.73 18.44 -6.48
C ILE A 129 7.41 17.76 -6.13
N TYR A 130 7.22 17.45 -4.84
CA TYR A 130 6.02 16.81 -4.32
C TYR A 130 5.25 17.79 -3.43
N PRO A 131 4.21 18.49 -3.94
CA PRO A 131 3.48 19.51 -3.17
C PRO A 131 2.58 18.92 -2.06
N ASP A 132 2.29 17.63 -2.13
CA ASP A 132 1.51 16.90 -1.15
C ASP A 132 2.43 16.03 -0.29
N ASN A 133 2.40 16.25 1.03
CA ASN A 133 3.19 15.49 2.00
C ASN A 133 2.83 14.00 2.03
N LYS A 134 1.64 13.60 1.56
CA LYS A 134 1.26 12.18 1.44
C LYS A 134 1.93 11.50 0.25
N LEU A 135 2.63 12.25 -0.61
CA LEU A 135 3.30 11.76 -1.81
C LEU A 135 2.33 10.94 -2.68
N THR A 136 1.13 11.49 -2.89
CA THR A 136 0.08 10.84 -3.70
C THR A 136 0.59 10.55 -5.12
N GLY A 137 0.37 9.32 -5.59
CA GLY A 137 0.89 8.85 -6.89
C GLY A 137 2.32 8.32 -6.87
N VAL A 138 3.03 8.39 -5.74
CA VAL A 138 4.36 7.78 -5.54
C VAL A 138 4.22 6.40 -4.91
N THR A 139 5.03 5.42 -5.36
CA THR A 139 5.00 4.06 -4.80
C THR A 139 5.49 4.04 -3.34
N PRO A 140 4.98 3.13 -2.48
CA PRO A 140 5.39 3.08 -1.07
C PRO A 140 6.91 3.00 -0.86
N THR A 141 7.63 2.17 -1.62
CA THR A 141 9.09 2.08 -1.55
C THR A 141 9.76 3.41 -1.83
N LYS A 142 9.34 4.12 -2.90
CA LYS A 142 9.90 5.42 -3.26
C LYS A 142 9.53 6.51 -2.24
N ARG A 143 8.34 6.46 -1.62
CA ARG A 143 7.98 7.37 -0.51
C ARG A 143 8.93 7.25 0.67
N LYS A 144 9.32 6.01 1.01
CA LYS A 144 10.27 5.75 2.09
C LYS A 144 11.61 6.39 1.76
N THR A 145 12.14 6.12 0.57
CA THR A 145 13.42 6.70 0.18
C THR A 145 13.37 8.21 0.07
N ILE A 146 12.26 8.81 -0.36
CA ILE A 146 12.07 10.28 -0.39
C ILE A 146 12.18 10.87 1.01
N TYR A 147 11.47 10.30 2.00
CA TYR A 147 11.51 10.79 3.38
C TYR A 147 12.87 10.55 4.05
N LEU A 148 13.52 9.43 3.77
CA LEU A 148 14.88 9.16 4.27
C LEU A 148 15.92 10.07 3.62
N ALA A 149 15.84 10.32 2.30
CA ALA A 149 16.69 11.30 1.61
C ALA A 149 16.47 12.73 2.13
N ALA A 150 15.24 13.08 2.53
CA ALA A 150 14.96 14.33 3.23
C ALA A 150 15.59 14.36 4.63
N ALA A 151 15.54 13.28 5.40
CA ALA A 151 16.22 13.19 6.70
C ALA A 151 17.75 13.30 6.56
N GLU A 152 18.34 12.62 5.57
CA GLU A 152 19.76 12.68 5.20
C GLU A 152 20.19 14.09 4.83
N THR A 153 19.42 14.75 3.96
CA THR A 153 19.70 16.12 3.51
C THR A 153 19.60 17.10 4.68
N LEU A 154 18.58 16.97 5.54
CA LEU A 154 18.46 17.81 6.74
C LEU A 154 19.64 17.59 7.69
N ALA A 155 20.06 16.34 7.89
CA ALA A 155 21.24 16.02 8.69
C ALA A 155 22.52 16.61 8.07
N ALA A 156 22.66 16.63 6.75
CA ALA A 156 23.78 17.24 6.05
C ALA A 156 23.83 18.77 6.29
N ILE A 157 22.69 19.47 6.16
CA ILE A 157 22.58 20.91 6.52
C ILE A 157 23.01 21.12 7.97
N HIS A 158 22.56 20.26 8.88
CA HIS A 158 22.79 20.42 10.30
C HIS A 158 24.23 20.12 10.75
N LYS A 159 24.99 19.39 9.94
CA LYS A 159 26.43 19.12 10.15
C LYS A 159 27.35 20.24 9.68
N VAL A 160 26.84 21.20 8.91
CA VAL A 160 27.67 22.26 8.33
C VAL A 160 28.33 23.10 9.43
N ASP A 161 29.66 23.19 9.37
CA ASP A 161 30.39 24.17 10.17
C ASP A 161 30.21 25.56 9.55
N VAL A 162 29.22 26.28 10.05
CA VAL A 162 28.89 27.64 9.62
C VAL A 162 30.03 28.62 9.80
N THR A 163 31.03 28.32 10.63
CA THR A 163 32.23 29.16 10.78
C THR A 163 33.18 28.94 9.61
N ALA A 164 33.44 27.67 9.28
CA ALA A 164 34.30 27.28 8.17
C ALA A 164 33.81 27.81 6.81
N ILE A 165 32.48 27.91 6.63
CA ILE A 165 31.88 28.39 5.38
C ILE A 165 31.52 29.89 5.39
N GLY A 166 31.96 30.66 6.38
CA GLY A 166 31.78 32.13 6.41
C GLY A 166 30.38 32.62 6.80
N LEU A 167 29.58 31.78 7.46
CA LEU A 167 28.23 32.09 7.95
C LEU A 167 28.17 32.34 9.47
N GLN A 168 29.31 32.53 10.15
CA GLN A 168 29.37 32.76 11.60
C GLN A 168 28.58 33.97 12.08
N LYS A 169 28.39 34.99 11.23
CA LYS A 169 27.59 36.20 11.50
C LYS A 169 26.17 36.13 10.91
N TYR A 170 25.74 34.98 10.40
CA TYR A 170 24.46 34.84 9.71
C TYR A 170 23.24 35.00 10.65
N GLY A 171 23.41 34.71 11.94
CA GLY A 171 22.36 34.84 12.96
C GLY A 171 22.93 34.69 14.37
N ARG A 172 22.07 34.82 15.39
CA ARG A 172 22.46 34.60 16.80
C ARG A 172 22.25 33.13 17.18
N ARG A 173 23.27 32.47 17.74
CA ARG A 173 23.25 31.02 18.02
C ARG A 173 22.49 30.62 19.28
N ASP A 174 22.66 31.38 20.35
CA ASP A 174 22.07 31.15 21.67
C ASP A 174 20.57 31.49 21.68
N ASN A 175 19.82 31.03 22.67
CA ASN A 175 18.45 31.48 23.00
C ASN A 175 17.49 31.54 21.78
N TYR A 176 17.64 30.63 20.83
CA TYR A 176 16.90 30.67 19.59
C TYR A 176 15.41 30.49 19.85
N CYS A 177 15.03 29.42 20.54
CA CYS A 177 13.64 29.11 20.85
C CYS A 177 13.01 30.24 21.66
N LYS A 178 13.73 30.75 22.67
CA LYS A 178 13.28 31.90 23.47
C LYS A 178 12.88 33.10 22.60
N ARG A 179 13.80 33.54 21.74
CA ARG A 179 13.57 34.71 20.87
C ARG A 179 12.45 34.47 19.88
N GLN A 180 12.33 33.26 19.36
CA GLN A 180 11.28 32.92 18.41
C GLN A 180 9.90 32.90 19.08
N VAL A 181 9.77 32.36 20.30
CA VAL A 181 8.51 32.40 21.05
C VAL A 181 8.07 33.86 21.29
N GLU A 182 9.01 34.73 21.69
CA GLU A 182 8.73 36.16 21.88
C GLU A 182 8.36 36.88 20.58
N ARG A 183 9.05 36.57 19.47
CA ARG A 183 8.79 37.16 18.16
C ARG A 183 7.41 36.76 17.64
N TRP A 184 7.11 35.46 17.61
CA TRP A 184 5.84 34.95 17.09
C TRP A 184 4.66 35.29 18.01
N GLY A 185 4.87 35.33 19.32
CA GLY A 185 3.87 35.83 20.27
C GLY A 185 3.50 37.30 20.02
N ARG A 186 4.50 38.17 19.79
CA ARG A 186 4.24 39.57 19.38
C ARG A 186 3.52 39.67 18.03
N GLN A 187 3.88 38.82 17.06
CA GLN A 187 3.22 38.77 15.76
C GLN A 187 1.75 38.33 15.87
N TYR A 188 1.44 37.38 16.75
CA TYR A 188 0.07 36.95 17.02
C TYR A 188 -0.73 38.09 17.66
N LEU A 189 -0.17 38.75 18.69
CA LEU A 189 -0.81 39.88 19.36
C LEU A 189 -1.01 41.08 18.42
N SER A 190 -0.11 41.32 17.46
CA SER A 190 -0.29 42.38 16.46
C SER A 190 -1.39 42.06 15.45
N SER A 191 -1.77 40.79 15.32
CA SER A 191 -2.78 40.31 14.37
C SER A 191 -4.15 40.02 15.03
N THR A 192 -4.27 40.13 16.36
CA THR A 192 -5.48 39.75 17.11
C THR A 192 -5.78 40.69 18.27
N GLY A 193 -7.06 40.81 18.66
CA GLY A 193 -7.51 41.70 19.74
C GLY A 193 -8.56 42.70 19.30
N GLU A 194 -8.65 43.82 20.01
CA GLU A 194 -9.62 44.88 19.72
C GLU A 194 -9.43 45.45 18.31
N GLY A 195 -10.53 45.58 17.56
CA GLY A 195 -10.52 46.00 16.15
C GLY A 195 -9.90 44.98 15.17
N LYS A 196 -9.62 43.75 15.61
CA LYS A 196 -8.97 42.67 14.85
C LYS A 196 -9.69 41.34 15.10
N PRO A 197 -9.29 40.23 14.44
CA PRO A 197 -9.75 38.90 14.83
C PRO A 197 -9.61 38.64 16.34
N ALA A 198 -10.62 37.99 16.92
CA ALA A 198 -10.65 37.68 18.34
C ALA A 198 -9.44 36.84 18.78
N ARG A 199 -8.92 37.12 19.97
CA ARG A 199 -7.84 36.34 20.57
C ARG A 199 -8.35 34.96 20.96
N TYR A 200 -7.52 33.94 20.79
CA TYR A 200 -7.78 32.61 21.30
C TYR A 200 -6.99 32.40 22.58
N GLN A 201 -7.67 32.26 23.72
CA GLN A 201 -7.03 32.22 25.03
C GLN A 201 -5.96 31.13 25.12
N LYS A 202 -6.24 29.93 24.60
CA LYS A 202 -5.29 28.81 24.54
C LYS A 202 -3.97 29.15 23.83
N MET A 203 -3.96 30.10 22.90
CA MET A 203 -2.73 30.55 22.23
C MET A 203 -1.84 31.37 23.15
N LEU A 204 -2.44 32.20 24.01
CA LEU A 204 -1.71 32.99 25.01
C LEU A 204 -1.14 32.07 26.09
N ASP A 205 -1.95 31.11 26.53
CA ASP A 205 -1.53 30.09 27.49
C ASP A 205 -0.39 29.23 26.90
N LEU A 206 -0.46 28.87 25.62
CA LEU A 206 0.58 28.12 24.92
C LEU A 206 1.88 28.94 24.82
N ALA A 207 1.79 30.24 24.53
CA ALA A 207 2.94 31.14 24.52
C ALA A 207 3.61 31.23 25.90
N HIS A 208 2.82 31.21 26.98
CA HIS A 208 3.33 31.19 28.34
C HIS A 208 4.02 29.86 28.66
N TRP A 209 3.34 28.73 28.40
CA TRP A 209 3.91 27.39 28.59
C TRP A 209 5.25 27.22 27.87
N LEU A 210 5.34 27.65 26.60
CA LEU A 210 6.58 27.61 25.83
C LEU A 210 7.70 28.47 26.44
N LYS A 211 7.40 29.58 27.11
CA LYS A 211 8.46 30.36 27.77
C LYS A 211 9.02 29.65 29.00
N GLU A 212 8.20 28.88 29.69
CA GLU A 212 8.59 28.16 30.91
C GLU A 212 9.32 26.84 30.61
N HIS A 213 9.07 26.24 29.43
CA HIS A 213 9.55 24.90 29.08
C HIS A 213 10.66 24.90 28.01
N ILE A 214 11.38 26.02 27.86
CA ILE A 214 12.49 26.12 26.89
C ILE A 214 13.56 25.06 27.20
N PRO A 215 13.95 24.21 26.21
CA PRO A 215 14.98 23.20 26.40
C PRO A 215 16.30 23.81 26.86
N LYS A 216 16.97 23.15 27.82
CA LYS A 216 18.22 23.65 28.40
C LYS A 216 19.33 23.87 27.36
N GLU A 217 19.33 23.05 26.31
CA GLU A 217 20.26 23.16 25.16
C GLU A 217 20.07 24.43 24.32
N ASP A 218 18.95 25.15 24.43
CA ASP A 218 18.74 26.43 23.73
C ASP A 218 19.63 27.55 24.31
N SER A 219 19.93 27.49 25.60
CA SER A 219 20.66 28.54 26.32
C SER A 219 22.18 28.52 26.08
N SER A 220 22.74 27.42 25.56
CA SER A 220 24.16 27.26 25.31
C SER A 220 24.47 27.28 23.81
N ALA A 221 25.49 28.02 23.39
CA ALA A 221 25.96 28.04 21.99
C ALA A 221 26.71 26.74 21.59
N GLY A 222 26.28 25.60 22.13
CA GLY A 222 26.94 24.31 22.04
C GLY A 222 26.22 23.30 21.12
N PHE A 223 26.37 22.01 21.46
CA PHE A 223 25.89 20.84 20.72
C PHE A 223 24.35 20.89 20.52
N GLY A 224 23.88 21.36 19.37
CA GLY A 224 22.48 21.79 19.25
C GLY A 224 22.26 22.96 18.30
N THR A 225 23.24 23.86 18.28
CA THR A 225 23.14 25.15 17.59
C THR A 225 23.94 25.16 16.28
N GLY A 226 23.33 25.65 15.21
CA GLY A 226 23.96 25.68 13.88
C GLY A 226 23.04 26.32 12.85
N LEU A 227 23.24 26.02 11.56
CA LEU A 227 22.37 26.50 10.49
C LEU A 227 20.98 25.86 10.62
N VAL A 228 19.95 26.70 10.65
CA VAL A 228 18.53 26.36 10.66
C VAL A 228 17.94 26.87 9.36
N HIS A 229 17.31 26.00 8.58
CA HIS A 229 16.60 26.34 7.35
C HIS A 229 15.34 27.16 7.65
N GLY A 230 14.59 26.79 8.68
CA GLY A 230 13.42 27.52 9.15
C GLY A 230 12.12 27.19 8.42
N ASP A 231 12.15 26.67 7.19
CA ASP A 231 10.95 26.15 6.48
C ASP A 231 11.26 24.82 5.77
N TYR A 232 11.91 23.88 6.48
CA TYR A 232 12.31 22.61 5.88
C TYR A 232 11.12 21.64 5.77
N ARG A 233 10.68 21.36 4.55
CA ARG A 233 9.53 20.50 4.22
C ARG A 233 9.71 19.86 2.85
N VAL A 234 9.05 18.73 2.63
CA VAL A 234 9.25 17.87 1.44
C VAL A 234 8.98 18.60 0.12
N ASP A 235 8.03 19.54 0.09
CA ASP A 235 7.71 20.33 -1.10
C ASP A 235 8.66 21.51 -1.37
N ASN A 236 9.59 21.79 -0.44
CA ASN A 236 10.73 22.68 -0.66
C ASN A 236 11.98 21.91 -1.13
N LEU A 237 11.86 20.61 -1.43
CA LEU A 237 12.95 19.78 -1.94
C LEU A 237 12.73 19.44 -3.42
N VAL A 238 13.80 19.52 -4.19
CA VAL A 238 13.87 19.04 -5.58
C VAL A 238 14.54 17.68 -5.56
N PHE A 239 13.83 16.65 -6.00
CA PHE A 239 14.34 15.29 -6.13
C PHE A 239 14.84 15.02 -7.55
N HIS A 240 15.84 14.17 -7.68
CA HIS A 240 16.30 13.74 -9.00
C HIS A 240 15.16 13.03 -9.77
N PRO A 241 15.01 13.23 -11.10
CA PRO A 241 13.92 12.61 -11.87
C PRO A 241 13.90 11.08 -11.84
N THR A 242 15.08 10.45 -11.79
CA THR A 242 15.26 8.99 -11.83
C THR A 242 15.81 8.42 -10.51
N GLU A 243 16.91 8.98 -10.01
CA GLU A 243 17.56 8.57 -8.76
C GLU A 243 16.76 8.92 -7.49
N ASP A 244 17.08 8.23 -6.39
CA ASP A 244 16.43 8.31 -5.08
C ASP A 244 17.12 9.36 -4.16
N ARG A 245 17.45 10.56 -4.68
CA ARG A 245 18.18 11.60 -3.91
C ARG A 245 17.63 13.01 -4.11
N VAL A 246 17.90 13.88 -3.13
CA VAL A 246 17.65 15.33 -3.21
C VAL A 246 18.77 15.99 -4.03
N ILE A 247 18.39 16.86 -4.96
CA ILE A 247 19.31 17.65 -5.80
C ILE A 247 19.20 19.16 -5.55
N GLY A 248 18.21 19.61 -4.78
CA GLY A 248 18.09 21.01 -4.38
C GLY A 248 17.21 21.21 -3.15
N VAL A 249 17.66 22.05 -2.23
CA VAL A 249 16.89 22.58 -1.10
C VAL A 249 16.54 24.04 -1.41
N LEU A 250 15.25 24.36 -1.40
CA LEU A 250 14.70 25.66 -1.78
C LEU A 250 14.17 26.44 -0.57
N ASP A 251 13.92 27.73 -0.78
CA ASP A 251 13.27 28.65 0.17
C ASP A 251 14.01 28.90 1.48
N TRP A 252 15.20 29.51 1.35
CA TRP A 252 16.08 29.85 2.47
C TRP A 252 15.72 31.16 3.17
N GLU A 253 14.55 31.75 2.91
CA GLU A 253 14.16 33.08 3.42
C GLU A 253 14.19 33.14 4.97
N LEU A 254 13.73 32.08 5.63
CA LEU A 254 13.61 32.01 7.09
C LEU A 254 14.87 31.47 7.77
N SER A 255 15.92 31.22 7.00
CA SER A 255 17.12 30.58 7.51
C SER A 255 17.96 31.51 8.38
N THR A 256 18.54 30.93 9.42
CA THR A 256 19.32 31.65 10.42
C THR A 256 20.22 30.69 11.20
N LEU A 257 20.93 31.19 12.21
CA LEU A 257 21.61 30.34 13.18
C LEU A 257 20.72 30.12 14.41
N GLY A 258 20.71 28.92 14.96
CA GLY A 258 19.90 28.61 16.13
C GLY A 258 19.77 27.12 16.41
N ASN A 259 18.71 26.76 17.14
CA ASN A 259 18.45 25.38 17.55
C ASN A 259 17.89 24.55 16.37
N GLN A 260 18.68 23.59 15.90
CA GLN A 260 18.39 22.78 14.72
C GLN A 260 17.27 21.77 14.90
N MET A 261 16.93 21.38 16.14
CA MET A 261 15.82 20.47 16.40
C MET A 261 14.46 21.09 16.04
N CYS A 262 14.39 22.43 15.95
CA CYS A 262 13.20 23.13 15.46
C CYS A 262 12.88 22.79 14.00
N ASP A 263 13.89 22.59 13.13
CA ASP A 263 13.65 22.18 11.74
C ASP A 263 13.15 20.74 11.67
N VAL A 264 13.68 19.86 12.53
CA VAL A 264 13.28 18.45 12.60
C VAL A 264 11.83 18.31 13.06
N ALA A 265 11.42 19.08 14.07
CA ALA A 265 10.02 19.09 14.51
C ALA A 265 9.10 19.73 13.46
N TYR A 266 9.56 20.77 12.77
CA TYR A 266 8.78 21.39 11.70
C TYR A 266 8.60 20.47 10.49
N SER A 267 9.64 19.75 10.07
CA SER A 267 9.56 18.75 8.99
C SER A 267 8.66 17.56 9.35
N SER A 268 8.45 17.34 10.65
CA SER A 268 7.57 16.30 11.20
C SER A 268 6.11 16.74 11.36
N LEU A 269 5.74 17.98 11.06
CA LEU A 269 4.36 18.47 11.20
C LEU A 269 3.31 17.64 10.42
N PRO A 270 3.57 17.08 9.22
CA PRO A 270 2.59 16.25 8.52
C PRO A 270 2.11 15.03 9.33
N TYR A 271 2.93 14.52 10.26
CA TYR A 271 2.51 13.45 11.17
C TYR A 271 1.46 13.94 12.18
N ILE A 272 1.51 15.21 12.57
CA ILE A 272 0.74 15.77 13.68
C ILE A 272 -0.53 16.49 13.19
N ILE A 273 -0.44 17.24 12.09
CA ILE A 273 -1.54 18.05 11.55
C ILE A 273 -1.50 18.12 10.01
N ASP A 274 -2.68 18.03 9.37
CA ASP A 274 -2.86 18.32 7.95
C ASP A 274 -3.48 19.71 7.78
N ALA A 275 -2.62 20.70 7.52
CA ALA A 275 -3.02 22.10 7.29
C ALA A 275 -3.33 22.41 5.82
N THR A 276 -3.34 21.41 4.93
CA THR A 276 -3.56 21.59 3.49
C THR A 276 -5.03 21.48 3.08
N THR A 277 -5.89 20.98 3.98
CA THR A 277 -7.32 20.76 3.71
C THR A 277 -8.12 22.07 3.82
N SER A 278 -8.77 22.44 2.72
CA SER A 278 -9.58 23.67 2.59
C SER A 278 -11.06 23.49 2.97
N THR A 279 -11.48 22.27 3.35
CA THR A 279 -12.90 21.87 3.39
C THR A 279 -13.49 21.65 4.79
N GLY A 280 -12.78 22.00 5.87
CA GLY A 280 -13.40 22.19 7.19
C GLY A 280 -13.87 20.95 7.93
N TYR A 281 -13.53 19.73 7.49
CA TYR A 281 -13.83 18.49 8.22
C TYR A 281 -12.53 17.70 8.46
N SER A 282 -12.01 17.84 9.69
CA SER A 282 -10.84 17.18 10.31
C SER A 282 -9.44 17.66 9.85
N TYR A 283 -8.76 18.43 10.72
CA TYR A 283 -7.34 18.80 10.62
C TYR A 283 -6.41 17.72 11.22
N GLY A 284 -6.65 16.44 10.91
CA GLY A 284 -5.83 15.34 11.43
C GLY A 284 -4.56 15.11 10.61
N GLY A 285 -3.38 15.08 11.26
CA GLY A 285 -2.14 14.61 10.62
C GLY A 285 -2.12 13.09 10.42
N PHE A 286 -0.98 12.53 9.99
CA PHE A 286 -0.84 11.09 9.76
C PHE A 286 -1.13 10.23 10.99
N GLU A 287 -0.85 10.73 12.21
CA GLU A 287 -1.21 10.04 13.47
C GLU A 287 -2.72 9.79 13.59
N TYR A 288 -3.55 10.65 13.01
CA TYR A 288 -5.01 10.57 13.10
C TYR A 288 -5.64 9.95 11.85
N THR A 289 -5.01 10.14 10.70
CA THR A 289 -5.55 9.73 9.39
C THR A 289 -4.93 8.44 8.87
N GLY A 290 -3.93 7.90 9.57
CA GLY A 290 -3.07 6.82 9.11
C GLY A 290 -1.86 7.37 8.35
N ILE A 291 -0.68 6.81 8.63
CA ILE A 291 0.54 7.10 7.87
C ILE A 291 0.40 6.45 6.49
N PRO A 292 0.45 7.24 5.38
CA PRO A 292 0.38 6.67 4.04
C PRO A 292 1.45 5.60 3.82
N ASP A 293 1.06 4.49 3.21
CA ASP A 293 1.97 3.36 2.94
C ASP A 293 3.29 3.83 2.34
N GLY A 294 4.39 3.48 2.99
CA GLY A 294 5.75 3.82 2.56
C GLY A 294 6.33 5.09 3.18
N ILE A 295 5.54 5.99 3.78
CA ILE A 295 6.12 7.06 4.61
C ILE A 295 6.64 6.42 5.91
N PRO A 296 7.90 6.59 6.28
CA PRO A 296 8.44 5.99 7.50
C PRO A 296 7.68 6.51 8.73
N PRO A 297 7.47 5.72 9.79
CA PRO A 297 6.95 6.24 11.04
C PRO A 297 7.82 7.40 11.54
N LEU A 298 7.23 8.33 12.30
CA LEU A 298 7.95 9.48 12.86
C LEU A 298 9.24 9.05 13.58
N GLU A 299 9.17 8.00 14.40
CA GLU A 299 10.34 7.48 15.12
C GLU A 299 11.44 6.98 14.17
N GLU A 300 11.09 6.39 13.02
CA GLU A 300 12.07 5.93 12.02
C GLU A 300 12.71 7.11 11.30
N TYR A 301 11.92 8.11 10.90
CA TYR A 301 12.44 9.36 10.32
C TYR A 301 13.41 10.07 11.28
N LEU A 302 13.02 10.19 12.55
CA LEU A 302 13.86 10.78 13.60
C LEU A 302 15.11 9.94 13.86
N ALA A 303 15.01 8.61 13.87
CA ALA A 303 16.15 7.74 14.14
C ALA A 303 17.17 7.82 13.00
N ALA A 304 16.71 7.86 11.74
CA ALA A 304 17.58 8.11 10.59
C ALA A 304 18.31 9.44 10.73
N TYR A 305 17.57 10.54 10.98
CA TYR A 305 18.15 11.85 11.19
C TYR A 305 19.16 11.89 12.35
N CYS A 306 18.81 11.38 13.54
CA CYS A 306 19.66 11.37 14.73
C CYS A 306 20.92 10.54 14.50
N SER A 307 20.79 9.38 13.85
CA SER A 307 21.90 8.50 13.52
C SER A 307 22.89 9.20 12.59
N ILE A 308 22.40 9.83 11.52
CA ILE A 308 23.26 10.50 10.53
C ILE A 308 23.88 11.75 11.16
N SER A 309 23.09 12.62 11.79
CA SER A 309 23.56 13.87 12.41
C SER A 309 24.39 13.68 13.67
N ALA A 310 24.49 12.44 14.19
CA ALA A 310 25.10 12.11 15.48
C ALA A 310 24.49 12.91 16.65
N ARG A 311 23.20 13.21 16.60
CA ARG A 311 22.47 13.97 17.62
C ARG A 311 21.73 13.03 18.59
N PRO A 312 21.59 13.42 19.87
CA PRO A 312 20.85 12.62 20.84
C PRO A 312 19.39 12.50 20.43
N TRP A 313 18.77 11.40 20.88
CA TRP A 313 17.35 11.17 20.73
C TRP A 313 16.55 12.22 21.51
N PRO A 314 15.60 12.95 20.89
CA PRO A 314 15.03 14.17 21.48
C PRO A 314 13.85 13.93 22.44
N ALA A 315 13.65 12.72 22.97
CA ALA A 315 12.43 12.34 23.70
C ALA A 315 12.02 13.31 24.81
N ALA A 316 12.97 13.76 25.64
CA ALA A 316 12.70 14.64 26.77
C ALA A 316 12.16 16.02 26.36
N SER A 317 12.59 16.54 25.20
CA SER A 317 12.26 17.89 24.71
C SER A 317 11.29 17.86 23.52
N TRP A 318 10.86 16.68 23.06
CA TRP A 318 10.08 16.56 21.82
C TRP A 318 8.74 17.29 21.87
N LYS A 319 8.04 17.23 23.01
CA LYS A 319 6.78 17.99 23.23
C LYS A 319 6.98 19.47 22.97
N PHE A 320 8.08 20.03 23.49
CA PHE A 320 8.40 21.43 23.31
C PHE A 320 8.58 21.77 21.82
N TYR A 321 9.41 21.01 21.10
CA TYR A 321 9.71 21.32 19.70
C TYR A 321 8.49 21.20 18.78
N VAL A 322 7.63 20.21 19.01
CA VAL A 322 6.35 20.06 18.28
C VAL A 322 5.38 21.21 18.62
N ALA A 323 5.19 21.50 19.91
CA ALA A 323 4.32 22.60 20.35
C ALA A 323 4.81 23.96 19.84
N PHE A 324 6.12 24.19 19.84
CA PHE A 324 6.75 25.38 19.28
C PHE A 324 6.49 25.52 17.77
N SER A 325 6.58 24.42 17.01
CA SER A 325 6.32 24.40 15.58
C SER A 325 4.84 24.73 15.26
N LEU A 326 3.91 24.16 16.02
CA LEU A 326 2.48 24.45 15.92
C LEU A 326 2.15 25.89 16.34
N PHE A 327 2.76 26.41 17.40
CA PHE A 327 2.63 27.80 17.85
C PHE A 327 3.08 28.81 16.79
N ARG A 328 4.23 28.54 16.16
CA ARG A 328 4.74 29.34 15.05
C ARG A 328 3.77 29.32 13.86
N GLY A 329 3.33 28.13 13.45
CA GLY A 329 2.33 27.97 12.38
C GLY A 329 1.03 28.73 12.66
N ALA A 330 0.49 28.58 13.87
CA ALA A 330 -0.72 29.29 14.30
C ALA A 330 -0.57 30.82 14.22
N SER A 331 0.59 31.35 14.64
CA SER A 331 0.89 32.78 14.55
C SER A 331 0.90 33.28 13.10
N ILE A 332 1.45 32.49 12.17
CA ILE A 332 1.46 32.80 10.73
C ILE A 332 0.03 32.81 10.17
N TYR A 333 -0.74 31.76 10.43
CA TYR A 333 -2.12 31.63 9.95
C TYR A 333 -3.05 32.71 10.54
N ALA A 334 -2.86 33.13 11.79
CA ALA A 334 -3.57 34.25 12.38
C ALA A 334 -3.27 35.57 11.65
N GLY A 335 -2.00 35.81 11.29
CA GLY A 335 -1.60 36.96 10.48
C GLY A 335 -2.19 36.96 9.07
N VAL A 336 -2.27 35.77 8.43
CA VAL A 336 -2.95 35.61 7.13
C VAL A 336 -4.43 35.93 7.23
N TYR A 337 -5.10 35.42 8.27
CA TYR A 337 -6.52 35.70 8.51
C TYR A 337 -6.79 37.19 8.75
N HIS A 338 -5.96 37.86 9.54
CA HIS A 338 -6.06 39.29 9.77
C HIS A 338 -5.91 40.10 8.46
N ARG A 339 -4.92 39.77 7.62
CA ARG A 339 -4.78 40.39 6.29
C ARG A 339 -5.99 40.12 5.39
N TRP A 340 -6.60 38.94 5.50
CA TRP A 340 -7.82 38.61 4.75
C TRP A 340 -9.01 39.45 5.20
N THR A 341 -9.18 39.66 6.52
CA THR A 341 -10.22 40.56 7.04
C THR A 341 -10.06 42.02 6.59
N MET A 342 -8.84 42.40 6.19
CA MET A 342 -8.52 43.70 5.59
C MET A 342 -8.63 43.72 4.06
N GLY A 343 -8.96 42.60 3.41
CA GLY A 343 -9.01 42.49 1.95
C GLY A 343 -7.65 42.34 1.25
N ASN A 344 -6.56 42.16 2.00
CA ASN A 344 -5.18 42.22 1.49
C ASN A 344 -4.41 40.88 1.62
N ALA A 345 -5.10 39.74 1.59
CA ALA A 345 -4.45 38.42 1.66
C ALA A 345 -4.12 37.84 0.28
N SER A 346 -2.88 37.43 0.08
CA SER A 346 -2.39 36.79 -1.16
C SER A 346 -3.07 35.46 -1.49
N GLY A 347 -3.69 34.79 -0.51
CA GLY A 347 -4.40 33.51 -0.71
C GLY A 347 -5.85 33.64 -1.20
N GLY A 348 -6.35 34.86 -1.46
CA GLY A 348 -7.73 35.09 -1.88
C GLY A 348 -8.76 34.53 -0.91
N GLU A 349 -9.82 33.90 -1.42
CA GLU A 349 -10.92 33.35 -0.61
C GLU A 349 -10.47 32.24 0.35
N ARG A 350 -9.40 31.49 0.02
CA ARG A 350 -8.87 30.42 0.89
C ARG A 350 -8.34 30.95 2.22
N ALA A 351 -7.87 32.19 2.26
CA ALA A 351 -7.36 32.84 3.47
C ALA A 351 -8.46 33.08 4.53
N ARG A 352 -9.75 32.98 4.16
CA ARG A 352 -10.89 33.01 5.10
C ARG A 352 -10.80 31.91 6.17
N PHE A 353 -10.24 30.75 5.83
CA PHE A 353 -10.17 29.61 6.75
C PHE A 353 -8.92 29.63 7.63
N SER A 354 -7.96 30.52 7.38
CA SER A 354 -6.68 30.58 8.11
C SER A 354 -6.87 30.79 9.61
N GLY A 355 -7.89 31.54 10.05
CA GLY A 355 -8.18 31.71 11.48
C GLY A 355 -8.59 30.39 12.16
N LYS A 356 -9.35 29.53 11.47
CA LYS A 356 -9.73 28.20 12.00
C LYS A 356 -8.53 27.26 12.05
N ILE A 357 -7.68 27.28 11.03
CA ILE A 357 -6.44 26.49 10.99
C ILE A 357 -5.51 26.91 12.14
N ALA A 358 -5.38 28.21 12.40
CA ALA A 358 -4.58 28.72 13.51
C ALA A 358 -5.06 28.15 14.86
N ASN A 359 -6.37 28.17 15.12
CA ASN A 359 -6.93 27.61 16.35
C ASN A 359 -6.74 26.09 16.43
N ALA A 360 -6.93 25.36 15.32
CA ALA A 360 -6.70 23.91 15.27
C ALA A 360 -5.24 23.52 15.57
N MET A 361 -4.26 24.31 15.11
CA MET A 361 -2.86 24.13 15.47
C MET A 361 -2.61 24.32 16.96
N VAL A 362 -3.24 25.32 17.58
CA VAL A 362 -3.15 25.58 19.02
C VAL A 362 -3.77 24.44 19.83
N ASP A 363 -4.96 23.98 19.43
CA ASP A 363 -5.61 22.84 20.08
C ASP A 363 -4.75 21.58 19.99
N ARG A 364 -4.17 21.32 18.81
CA ARG A 364 -3.27 20.18 18.62
C ARG A 364 -1.99 20.28 19.46
N ALA A 365 -1.46 21.48 19.66
CA ALA A 365 -0.29 21.68 20.52
C ALA A 365 -0.62 21.29 21.97
N TRP A 366 -1.80 21.68 22.46
CA TRP A 366 -2.27 21.28 23.79
C TRP A 366 -2.52 19.78 23.91
N ASP A 367 -3.07 19.12 22.88
CA ASP A 367 -3.19 17.66 22.87
C ASP A 367 -1.82 16.98 23.05
N ILE A 368 -0.79 17.46 22.35
CA ILE A 368 0.58 16.93 22.44
C ILE A 368 1.19 17.19 23.82
N ILE A 369 1.02 18.40 24.38
CA ILE A 369 1.51 18.75 25.72
C ILE A 369 0.90 17.85 26.79
N ASN A 370 -0.41 17.57 26.68
CA ASN A 370 -1.17 16.81 27.68
C ASN A 370 -1.00 15.30 27.60
N ARG A 371 -0.43 14.76 26.51
CA ARG A 371 -0.07 13.32 26.44
C ARG A 371 1.01 13.02 27.47
N GLU A 372 0.96 11.85 28.10
CA GLU A 372 2.00 11.40 29.04
C GLU A 372 3.36 11.28 28.31
N ASN A 373 3.37 10.57 27.18
CA ASN A 373 4.52 10.39 26.30
C ASN A 373 4.13 10.67 24.83
N VAL A 374 5.03 11.31 24.08
CA VAL A 374 4.86 11.61 22.64
C VAL A 374 5.94 10.99 21.77
N LEU A 375 7.02 10.52 22.40
CA LEU A 375 8.13 9.82 21.81
C LEU A 375 8.66 8.86 22.87
N ARG A 376 9.08 7.64 22.48
CA ARG A 376 9.69 6.70 23.44
C ARG A 376 10.97 7.29 24.05
N GLU A 377 11.29 6.93 25.29
CA GLU A 377 12.51 7.40 25.96
C GLU A 377 13.80 7.03 25.21
N GLN A 378 13.80 5.87 24.55
CA GLN A 378 14.86 5.42 23.66
C GLN A 378 14.28 4.97 22.30
N PRO A 379 15.02 5.15 21.20
CA PRO A 379 14.61 4.62 19.90
C PRO A 379 14.49 3.08 19.98
N ALA A 380 13.56 2.49 19.23
CA ALA A 380 13.38 1.05 19.25
C ALA A 380 14.65 0.32 18.78
N ARG A 381 15.00 -0.80 19.43
CA ARG A 381 16.14 -1.64 19.02
C ARG A 381 15.97 -2.05 17.56
N GLY A 382 16.90 -1.62 16.70
CA GLY A 382 16.88 -1.89 15.25
C GLY A 382 16.56 -0.69 14.35
N MET A 383 16.28 0.50 14.88
CA MET A 383 15.99 1.71 14.08
C MET A 383 17.23 2.51 13.63
N HIS A 384 18.43 1.95 13.73
CA HIS A 384 19.64 2.60 13.22
C HIS A 384 19.71 2.44 11.69
N ALA A 385 20.08 3.52 10.99
CA ALA A 385 20.38 3.46 9.57
C ALA A 385 21.54 2.47 9.34
N SER A 386 21.22 1.28 8.84
CA SER A 386 22.19 0.21 8.61
C SER A 386 23.00 0.48 7.34
N ASN A 387 24.28 0.79 7.50
CA ASN A 387 25.29 0.59 6.46
C ASN A 387 25.86 -0.83 6.58
N GLY A 388 25.66 -1.66 5.55
CA GLY A 388 26.48 -2.85 5.25
C GLY A 388 26.37 -4.07 6.18
N PRO A 389 26.80 -5.27 5.73
CA PRO A 389 26.27 -6.54 6.21
C PRO A 389 27.02 -7.13 7.42
N SER A 390 26.27 -7.94 8.18
CA SER A 390 26.64 -9.19 8.89
C SER A 390 26.46 -9.24 10.42
N GLN A 391 26.06 -10.47 10.83
CA GLN A 391 26.11 -11.13 12.15
C GLN A 391 24.89 -11.06 13.09
N GLU A 392 23.95 -11.94 12.78
CA GLU A 392 23.35 -12.98 13.64
C GLU A 392 23.87 -13.09 15.11
N PHE A 393 22.99 -12.96 16.11
CA PHE A 393 22.47 -14.07 16.95
C PHE A 393 21.73 -13.58 18.23
N GLN A 394 20.55 -14.18 18.46
CA GLN A 394 19.96 -14.58 19.76
C GLN A 394 19.52 -13.52 20.82
N ARG A 395 18.20 -13.45 21.08
CA ARG A 395 17.53 -14.21 22.18
C ARG A 395 16.01 -13.97 22.27
N LYS A 396 15.30 -15.09 22.17
CA LYS A 396 14.13 -15.59 22.93
C LYS A 396 12.89 -14.70 23.18
N HIS A 397 11.78 -15.28 22.72
CA HIS A 397 10.38 -15.13 23.14
C HIS A 397 10.18 -14.76 24.63
N GLU A 398 9.30 -13.78 24.88
CA GLU A 398 7.96 -13.98 25.47
C GLU A 398 7.23 -12.64 25.66
N GLY A 399 5.90 -12.62 25.46
CA GLY A 399 5.03 -11.58 26.03
C GLY A 399 4.30 -10.61 25.07
N SER A 400 3.29 -11.12 24.35
CA SER A 400 2.02 -10.43 24.01
C SER A 400 2.05 -8.91 23.73
N ILE A 401 2.18 -8.53 22.45
CA ILE A 401 1.94 -7.14 21.98
C ILE A 401 0.43 -6.93 21.83
N SER A 402 -0.11 -6.00 22.62
CA SER A 402 -1.48 -5.49 22.51
C SER A 402 -1.66 -4.70 21.21
N THR A 403 -2.54 -5.22 20.36
CA THR A 403 -2.97 -4.72 19.06
C THR A 403 -4.01 -3.61 19.20
N LYS A 404 -3.62 -2.33 19.11
CA LYS A 404 -4.56 -1.23 18.80
C LYS A 404 -3.85 -0.16 17.96
N ASP A 405 -4.47 0.21 16.84
CA ASP A 405 -4.17 1.34 15.94
C ASP A 405 -3.31 1.11 14.68
N GLN A 406 -3.33 -0.11 14.13
CA GLN A 406 -3.27 -0.30 12.67
C GLN A 406 -4.69 -0.35 12.11
N GLY A 407 -4.94 0.28 10.96
CA GLY A 407 -6.18 0.10 10.23
C GLY A 407 -6.43 -1.39 10.02
N LYS A 408 -7.66 -1.84 10.30
CA LYS A 408 -8.04 -3.27 10.38
C LYS A 408 -7.56 -4.12 9.20
N PHE A 409 -7.45 -3.53 8.01
CA PHE A 409 -7.07 -4.19 6.77
C PHE A 409 -5.73 -3.68 6.21
N VAL A 410 -4.82 -3.20 7.04
CA VAL A 410 -3.47 -2.88 6.58
C VAL A 410 -2.66 -4.20 6.58
N PRO A 411 -2.18 -4.68 5.42
CA PRO A 411 -1.37 -5.89 5.35
C PRO A 411 -0.05 -5.68 6.10
N SER A 412 0.41 -6.74 6.80
CA SER A 412 1.70 -6.73 7.50
C SER A 412 2.87 -6.60 6.51
N GLU A 413 4.04 -6.21 7.00
CA GLU A 413 5.27 -6.12 6.20
C GLU A 413 5.60 -7.46 5.51
N LYS A 414 5.44 -8.57 6.24
CA LYS A 414 5.60 -9.94 5.72
C LYS A 414 4.69 -10.20 4.51
N VAL A 415 3.41 -9.82 4.62
CA VAL A 415 2.45 -9.96 3.53
C VAL A 415 2.80 -9.06 2.36
N MET A 416 3.20 -7.81 2.60
CA MET A 416 3.61 -6.89 1.53
C MET A 416 4.83 -7.38 0.75
N GLN A 417 5.81 -8.00 1.42
CA GLN A 417 6.95 -8.64 0.74
C GLN A 417 6.51 -9.81 -0.15
N LEU A 418 5.65 -10.71 0.37
CA LEU A 418 5.11 -11.83 -0.41
C LEU A 418 4.23 -11.35 -1.58
N ARG A 419 3.41 -10.31 -1.38
CA ARG A 419 2.61 -9.67 -2.44
C ARG A 419 3.51 -9.16 -3.57
N ASN A 420 4.59 -8.45 -3.24
CA ASN A 420 5.49 -7.88 -4.23
C ASN A 420 6.22 -8.96 -5.04
N LYS A 421 6.74 -10.00 -4.38
CA LYS A 421 7.33 -11.16 -5.05
C LYS A 421 6.33 -11.83 -5.99
N LEU A 422 5.12 -12.06 -5.49
CA LEU A 422 4.05 -12.70 -6.24
C LEU A 422 3.63 -11.86 -7.46
N MET A 423 3.45 -10.54 -7.31
CA MET A 423 3.14 -9.64 -8.44
C MET A 423 4.23 -9.68 -9.51
N LYS A 424 5.50 -9.61 -9.11
CA LYS A 424 6.63 -9.74 -10.03
C LYS A 424 6.63 -11.09 -10.75
N PHE A 425 6.38 -12.19 -10.02
CA PHE A 425 6.28 -13.52 -10.62
C PHE A 425 5.14 -13.61 -11.64
N MET A 426 3.99 -12.99 -11.35
CA MET A 426 2.86 -12.93 -12.28
C MET A 426 3.23 -12.18 -13.57
N GLU A 427 3.91 -11.05 -13.46
CA GLU A 427 4.33 -10.20 -14.58
C GLU A 427 5.42 -10.85 -15.44
N ASP A 428 6.45 -11.40 -14.79
CA ASP A 428 7.62 -11.94 -15.48
C ASP A 428 7.36 -13.34 -16.09
N TYR A 429 6.46 -14.12 -15.48
CA TYR A 429 6.31 -15.55 -15.83
C TYR A 429 4.88 -16.00 -16.12
N ILE A 430 3.87 -15.59 -15.35
CA ILE A 430 2.52 -16.13 -15.53
C ILE A 430 1.83 -15.52 -16.74
N TYR A 431 1.64 -14.20 -16.77
CA TYR A 431 0.92 -13.53 -17.86
C TYR A 431 1.52 -13.81 -19.25
N PRO A 432 2.85 -13.82 -19.43
CA PRO A 432 3.44 -14.18 -20.73
C PRO A 432 3.11 -15.62 -21.17
N MET A 433 2.97 -16.55 -20.21
CA MET A 433 2.76 -17.97 -20.47
C MET A 433 1.28 -18.34 -20.69
N GLU A 434 0.33 -17.48 -20.31
CA GLU A 434 -1.11 -17.76 -20.43
C GLU A 434 -1.50 -18.19 -21.84
N SER A 435 -1.01 -17.50 -22.87
CA SER A 435 -1.35 -17.79 -24.26
C SER A 435 -0.96 -19.21 -24.67
N GLU A 436 0.18 -19.71 -24.20
CA GLU A 436 0.65 -21.07 -24.48
C GLU A 436 -0.10 -22.13 -23.66
N PHE A 437 -0.47 -21.81 -22.41
CA PHE A 437 -1.34 -22.68 -21.63
C PHE A 437 -2.70 -22.85 -22.30
N TYR A 438 -3.28 -21.76 -22.80
CA TYR A 438 -4.50 -21.81 -23.61
C TYR A 438 -4.31 -22.61 -24.90
N LYS A 439 -3.22 -22.41 -25.65
CA LYS A 439 -2.94 -23.23 -26.86
C LYS A 439 -2.89 -24.72 -26.53
N ARG A 440 -2.24 -25.10 -25.43
CA ARG A 440 -2.20 -26.51 -24.99
C ARG A 440 -3.57 -27.03 -24.59
N ALA A 441 -4.35 -26.24 -23.84
CA ALA A 441 -5.71 -26.62 -23.41
C ALA A 441 -6.67 -26.83 -24.59
N HIS A 442 -6.44 -26.16 -25.73
CA HIS A 442 -7.24 -26.37 -26.95
C HIS A 442 -6.66 -27.44 -27.89
N SER A 443 -5.51 -28.04 -27.54
CA SER A 443 -4.84 -29.04 -28.37
C SER A 443 -5.36 -30.47 -28.11
N THR A 444 -4.86 -31.43 -28.89
CA THR A 444 -5.05 -32.86 -28.64
C THR A 444 -4.34 -33.33 -27.37
N SER A 445 -3.32 -32.60 -26.90
CA SER A 445 -2.57 -32.88 -25.67
C SER A 445 -3.14 -32.20 -24.42
N ARG A 446 -4.37 -31.69 -24.47
CA ARG A 446 -4.95 -30.86 -23.40
C ARG A 446 -5.03 -31.53 -22.01
N TRP A 447 -5.17 -32.85 -21.95
CA TRP A 447 -5.18 -33.64 -20.70
C TRP A 447 -3.78 -34.02 -20.21
N THR A 448 -2.73 -33.36 -20.71
CA THR A 448 -1.34 -33.59 -20.29
C THR A 448 -0.74 -32.31 -19.73
N ILE A 449 0.22 -32.47 -18.81
CA ILE A 449 0.81 -31.35 -18.10
C ILE A 449 1.78 -30.58 -19.00
N HIS A 450 1.69 -29.25 -18.97
CA HIS A 450 2.64 -28.41 -19.68
C HIS A 450 4.03 -28.47 -19.01
N PRO A 451 5.13 -28.77 -19.72
CA PRO A 451 6.47 -28.86 -19.10
C PRO A 451 6.89 -27.57 -18.37
N GLU A 452 6.58 -26.40 -18.94
CA GLU A 452 6.84 -25.12 -18.27
C GLU A 452 6.06 -24.94 -16.96
N GLU A 453 4.87 -25.54 -16.80
CA GLU A 453 4.14 -25.49 -15.53
C GLU A 453 5.00 -26.06 -14.38
N GLU A 454 5.66 -27.19 -14.61
CA GLU A 454 6.52 -27.83 -13.60
C GLU A 454 7.80 -27.01 -13.33
N LYS A 455 8.36 -26.37 -14.36
CA LYS A 455 9.50 -25.45 -14.18
C LYS A 455 9.11 -24.23 -13.36
N LEU A 456 7.92 -23.66 -13.61
CA LEU A 456 7.39 -22.53 -12.85
C LEU A 456 7.09 -22.91 -11.40
N LYS A 457 6.54 -24.10 -11.14
CA LYS A 457 6.39 -24.62 -9.76
C LYS A 457 7.73 -24.73 -9.04
N ALA A 458 8.75 -25.27 -9.71
CA ALA A 458 10.09 -25.37 -9.14
C ALA A 458 10.68 -23.98 -8.83
N LEU A 459 10.44 -22.98 -9.69
CA LEU A 459 10.86 -21.60 -9.44
C LEU A 459 10.08 -20.98 -8.27
N ALA A 460 8.75 -21.13 -8.23
CA ALA A 460 7.91 -20.63 -7.14
C ALA A 460 8.35 -21.18 -5.78
N LYS A 461 8.71 -22.47 -5.71
CA LYS A 461 9.32 -23.08 -4.51
C LYS A 461 10.62 -22.38 -4.10
N ARG A 462 11.54 -22.15 -5.04
CA ARG A 462 12.81 -21.47 -4.76
C ARG A 462 12.64 -20.04 -4.26
N GLU A 463 11.58 -19.35 -4.70
CA GLU A 463 11.30 -17.98 -4.27
C GLU A 463 10.51 -17.87 -2.96
N GLY A 464 10.09 -19.01 -2.39
CA GLY A 464 9.27 -19.07 -1.18
C GLY A 464 7.78 -18.76 -1.43
N LEU A 465 7.29 -18.92 -2.65
CA LEU A 465 5.90 -18.69 -3.07
C LEU A 465 5.13 -20.02 -3.16
N TRP A 466 5.26 -20.88 -2.16
CA TRP A 466 4.71 -22.24 -2.18
C TRP A 466 3.88 -22.54 -0.93
N ASN A 467 2.75 -23.23 -1.09
CA ASN A 467 1.85 -23.62 0.01
C ASN A 467 1.43 -22.43 0.90
N LEU A 468 1.26 -21.25 0.31
CA LEU A 468 0.99 -19.99 1.03
C LEU A 468 -0.33 -19.99 1.81
N PHE A 469 -1.23 -20.93 1.52
CA PHE A 469 -2.55 -21.07 2.14
C PHE A 469 -2.52 -21.73 3.52
N ILE A 470 -1.42 -22.39 3.91
CA ILE A 470 -1.37 -23.18 5.14
C ILE A 470 -1.28 -22.23 6.34
N PRO A 471 -2.26 -22.28 7.27
CA PRO A 471 -2.22 -21.43 8.45
C PRO A 471 -1.19 -21.92 9.48
N LEU A 472 -0.70 -20.99 10.30
CA LEU A 472 0.37 -21.24 11.26
C LEU A 472 0.08 -22.39 12.24
N ASP A 473 -1.16 -22.50 12.73
CA ASP A 473 -1.59 -23.53 13.67
C ASP A 473 -1.56 -24.94 13.04
N SER A 474 -1.99 -25.03 11.79
CA SER A 474 -2.01 -26.26 11.00
C SER A 474 -0.60 -26.70 10.64
N ALA A 475 0.28 -25.75 10.29
CA ALA A 475 1.69 -26.01 10.05
C ALA A 475 2.40 -26.52 11.32
N ALA A 476 2.16 -25.92 12.49
CA ALA A 476 2.77 -26.35 13.75
C ALA A 476 2.40 -27.79 14.11
N ARG A 477 1.10 -28.14 14.03
CA ARG A 477 0.62 -29.50 14.30
C ARG A 477 1.15 -30.52 13.30
N ALA A 478 1.16 -30.18 12.01
CA ALA A 478 1.71 -31.06 10.99
C ALA A 478 3.19 -31.33 11.22
N ARG A 479 3.94 -30.33 11.72
CA ARG A 479 5.36 -30.48 12.02
C ARG A 479 5.60 -31.53 13.10
N GLU A 480 4.84 -31.48 14.19
CA GLU A 480 4.90 -32.48 15.27
C GLU A 480 4.57 -33.88 14.72
N LEU A 481 3.43 -34.03 14.05
CA LEU A 481 2.96 -35.33 13.59
C LEU A 481 3.85 -35.99 12.53
N LEU A 482 4.46 -35.20 11.65
CA LEU A 482 5.21 -35.70 10.49
C LEU A 482 6.72 -35.78 10.71
N PHE A 483 7.31 -34.91 11.54
CA PHE A 483 8.76 -34.72 11.62
C PHE A 483 9.37 -34.93 13.02
N GLU A 484 8.62 -35.51 13.96
CA GLU A 484 9.06 -35.84 15.34
C GLU A 484 10.37 -36.64 15.46
N ASP A 485 10.76 -37.44 14.46
CA ASP A 485 11.94 -38.32 14.51
C ASP A 485 13.28 -37.66 14.10
N MET A 486 13.30 -36.38 13.69
CA MET A 486 14.49 -35.73 13.13
C MET A 486 14.98 -34.55 13.98
N SER A 487 15.67 -34.85 15.07
CA SER A 487 16.49 -33.88 15.79
C SER A 487 17.61 -33.38 14.86
N HIS A 488 17.65 -32.07 14.61
CA HIS A 488 18.65 -31.32 13.83
C HIS A 488 18.42 -31.19 12.32
N GLY A 489 17.31 -30.56 11.92
CA GLY A 489 17.24 -29.86 10.62
C GLY A 489 17.70 -28.41 10.75
N SER A 490 18.67 -27.98 9.95
CA SER A 490 19.08 -26.57 9.85
C SER A 490 17.92 -25.68 9.36
N PRO A 491 17.80 -24.42 9.80
CA PRO A 491 16.86 -23.45 9.24
C PRO A 491 17.05 -23.36 7.71
N GLY A 492 15.96 -23.52 6.94
CA GLY A 492 16.01 -23.58 5.47
C GLY A 492 16.07 -24.99 4.87
N SER A 493 15.75 -26.05 5.64
CA SER A 493 15.57 -27.39 5.09
C SER A 493 14.40 -27.43 4.08
N SER A 494 14.42 -28.39 3.16
CA SER A 494 13.33 -28.62 2.19
C SER A 494 11.97 -28.85 2.85
N GLU A 495 11.93 -29.15 4.14
CA GLU A 495 10.72 -29.46 4.93
C GLU A 495 10.02 -28.19 5.44
N GLU A 496 10.75 -27.11 5.77
CA GLU A 496 10.14 -25.82 6.14
C GLU A 496 9.40 -25.18 4.96
N LEU A 497 9.89 -25.37 3.73
CA LEU A 497 9.24 -24.93 2.50
C LEU A 497 7.92 -25.67 2.22
N LEU A 498 7.74 -26.89 2.74
CA LEU A 498 6.52 -27.69 2.53
C LEU A 498 5.34 -27.19 3.36
N LEU A 499 5.58 -26.61 4.54
CA LEU A 499 4.49 -26.14 5.41
C LEU A 499 4.09 -24.68 5.14
N GLY A 500 4.70 -24.05 4.15
CA GLY A 500 4.35 -22.71 3.69
C GLY A 500 4.72 -21.60 4.67
N ALA A 501 4.25 -20.39 4.38
CA ALA A 501 4.65 -19.19 5.12
C ALA A 501 3.95 -19.01 6.48
N GLY A 502 2.95 -19.84 6.83
CA GLY A 502 2.18 -19.70 8.07
C GLY A 502 1.47 -18.35 8.15
N LEU A 503 0.50 -18.12 7.27
CA LEU A 503 -0.26 -16.86 7.16
C LEU A 503 -1.63 -16.98 7.84
N THR A 504 -2.18 -15.87 8.33
CA THR A 504 -3.61 -15.83 8.68
C THR A 504 -4.50 -15.83 7.43
N ASN A 505 -5.80 -16.06 7.56
CA ASN A 505 -6.72 -16.00 6.41
C ASN A 505 -6.74 -14.60 5.78
N LEU A 506 -6.71 -13.55 6.62
CA LEU A 506 -6.62 -12.16 6.15
C LEU A 506 -5.32 -11.91 5.39
N GLU A 507 -4.18 -12.33 5.95
CA GLU A 507 -2.87 -12.22 5.33
C GLU A 507 -2.78 -12.96 3.99
N TYR A 508 -3.30 -14.18 3.94
CA TYR A 508 -3.36 -14.99 2.71
C TYR A 508 -4.30 -14.39 1.67
N GLY A 509 -5.39 -13.73 2.08
CA GLY A 509 -6.35 -13.11 1.17
C GLY A 509 -5.74 -12.09 0.23
N TYR A 510 -4.78 -11.33 0.72
CA TYR A 510 -4.00 -10.42 -0.10
C TYR A 510 -3.20 -11.14 -1.20
N LEU A 511 -2.69 -12.34 -0.95
CA LEU A 511 -1.96 -13.13 -1.95
C LEU A 511 -2.92 -13.82 -2.91
N CYS A 512 -4.06 -14.30 -2.40
CA CYS A 512 -5.13 -14.88 -3.21
C CYS A 512 -5.70 -13.89 -4.23
N GLU A 513 -5.85 -12.62 -3.87
CA GLU A 513 -6.30 -11.58 -4.82
C GLU A 513 -5.34 -11.46 -6.01
N ILE A 514 -4.03 -11.56 -5.81
CA ILE A 514 -3.07 -11.51 -6.92
C ILE A 514 -3.14 -12.78 -7.77
N MET A 515 -3.16 -13.96 -7.14
CA MET A 515 -3.28 -15.23 -7.87
C MET A 515 -4.60 -15.32 -8.66
N GLY A 516 -5.67 -14.69 -8.18
CA GLY A 516 -6.97 -14.67 -8.85
C GLY A 516 -7.01 -13.91 -10.18
N ARG A 517 -5.97 -13.14 -10.50
CA ARG A 517 -5.85 -12.43 -11.79
C ARG A 517 -5.63 -13.37 -12.98
N SER A 518 -5.30 -14.64 -12.72
CA SER A 518 -5.12 -15.69 -13.72
C SER A 518 -5.71 -17.01 -13.20
N ILE A 519 -6.40 -17.75 -14.06
CA ILE A 519 -6.88 -19.10 -13.72
C ILE A 519 -5.74 -20.10 -13.50
N TRP A 520 -4.56 -19.84 -14.09
CA TRP A 520 -3.41 -20.75 -14.10
C TRP A 520 -2.52 -20.56 -12.87
N ALA A 521 -2.50 -19.34 -12.31
CA ALA A 521 -1.59 -18.96 -11.23
C ALA A 521 -1.73 -19.80 -9.96
N PRO A 522 -2.93 -20.07 -9.40
CA PRO A 522 -3.04 -20.77 -8.12
C PRO A 522 -2.33 -22.13 -8.10
N GLN A 523 -2.36 -22.87 -9.22
CA GLN A 523 -1.73 -24.20 -9.31
C GLN A 523 -0.20 -24.11 -9.29
N ILE A 524 0.40 -23.05 -9.83
CA ILE A 524 1.85 -22.84 -9.88
C ILE A 524 2.42 -22.56 -8.48
N PHE A 525 1.62 -22.00 -7.57
CA PHE A 525 1.99 -21.75 -6.17
C PHE A 525 1.48 -22.84 -5.20
N ASN A 526 0.97 -23.95 -5.73
CA ASN A 526 0.27 -25.02 -4.99
C ASN A 526 -0.88 -24.53 -4.10
N CYS A 527 -1.51 -23.45 -4.53
CA CYS A 527 -2.60 -22.75 -3.88
C CYS A 527 -3.93 -22.90 -4.63
N GLY A 528 -4.05 -23.91 -5.51
CA GLY A 528 -5.23 -24.16 -6.33
C GLY A 528 -6.28 -25.06 -5.65
N PRO A 529 -7.58 -24.85 -5.93
CA PRO A 529 -8.61 -25.83 -5.59
C PRO A 529 -8.55 -27.05 -6.54
N PRO A 530 -9.11 -28.21 -6.17
CA PRO A 530 -9.66 -28.53 -4.84
C PRO A 530 -8.57 -28.94 -3.82
N ASP A 531 -7.30 -29.01 -4.25
CA ASP A 531 -6.20 -29.55 -3.46
C ASP A 531 -5.97 -28.82 -2.14
N THR A 532 -6.02 -27.49 -2.13
CA THR A 532 -5.94 -26.69 -0.89
C THR A 532 -6.94 -27.15 0.18
N GLY A 533 -8.22 -27.31 -0.20
CA GLY A 533 -9.25 -27.81 0.71
C GLY A 533 -9.05 -29.28 1.13
N ASN A 534 -8.53 -30.12 0.24
CA ASN A 534 -8.20 -31.52 0.57
C ASN A 534 -6.99 -31.60 1.53
N MET A 535 -5.97 -30.77 1.32
CA MET A 535 -4.81 -30.66 2.20
C MET A 535 -5.22 -30.14 3.59
N GLU A 536 -6.10 -29.15 3.68
CA GLU A 536 -6.65 -28.68 4.97
C GLU A 536 -7.42 -29.77 5.72
N VAL A 537 -8.19 -30.60 5.02
CA VAL A 537 -8.88 -31.76 5.62
C VAL A 537 -7.87 -32.75 6.21
N LEU A 538 -6.83 -33.11 5.44
CA LEU A 538 -5.80 -34.04 5.90
C LEU A 538 -4.98 -33.46 7.08
N LEU A 539 -4.65 -32.17 7.04
CA LEU A 539 -3.96 -31.46 8.12
C LEU A 539 -4.74 -31.51 9.44
N ARG A 540 -6.08 -31.40 9.37
CA ARG A 540 -6.94 -31.34 10.56
C ARG A 540 -7.38 -32.70 11.07
N TYR A 541 -7.69 -33.62 10.16
CA TYR A 541 -8.44 -34.84 10.47
C TYR A 541 -7.72 -36.12 10.05
N GLY A 542 -6.63 -36.02 9.29
CA GLY A 542 -5.87 -37.18 8.83
C GLY A 542 -5.03 -37.81 9.95
N THR A 543 -4.93 -39.14 9.98
CA THR A 543 -3.97 -39.85 10.83
C THR A 543 -2.53 -39.64 10.32
N LYS A 544 -1.52 -40.01 11.12
CA LYS A 544 -0.10 -39.90 10.74
C LYS A 544 0.19 -40.64 9.43
N GLU A 545 -0.39 -41.82 9.25
CA GLU A 545 -0.25 -42.67 8.06
C GLU A 545 -0.94 -42.03 6.85
N GLN A 546 -2.16 -41.53 7.02
CA GLN A 546 -2.89 -40.83 5.95
C GLN A 546 -2.16 -39.56 5.52
N GLN A 547 -1.60 -38.79 6.46
CA GLN A 547 -0.84 -37.59 6.15
C GLN A 547 0.49 -37.93 5.43
N LYS A 548 1.24 -38.94 5.90
CA LYS A 548 2.46 -39.39 5.22
C LYS A 548 2.18 -39.87 3.80
N GLN A 549 1.10 -40.64 3.61
CA GLN A 549 0.76 -41.22 2.31
C GLN A 549 0.21 -40.20 1.32
N TRP A 550 -0.64 -39.28 1.77
CA TRP A 550 -1.41 -38.42 0.86
C TRP A 550 -1.11 -36.93 1.01
N LEU A 551 -0.96 -36.42 2.23
CA LEU A 551 -0.71 -34.99 2.46
C LEU A 551 0.69 -34.60 1.99
N VAL A 552 1.73 -35.36 2.33
CA VAL A 552 3.11 -35.01 1.96
C VAL A 552 3.27 -34.91 0.44
N PRO A 553 2.84 -35.88 -0.39
CA PRO A 553 2.94 -35.74 -1.85
C PRO A 553 2.10 -34.58 -2.43
N LEU A 554 0.97 -34.22 -1.80
CA LEU A 554 0.18 -33.05 -2.17
C LEU A 554 0.92 -31.73 -1.83
N LEU A 555 1.53 -31.65 -0.65
CA LEU A 555 2.36 -30.50 -0.24
C LEU A 555 3.59 -30.34 -1.14
N GLU A 556 4.16 -31.44 -1.61
CA GLU A 556 5.25 -31.43 -2.61
C GLU A 556 4.76 -31.08 -4.02
N GLY A 557 3.45 -31.11 -4.28
CA GLY A 557 2.87 -30.90 -5.61
C GLY A 557 3.14 -32.03 -6.60
N LYS A 558 3.51 -33.23 -6.13
CA LYS A 558 3.78 -34.42 -6.96
C LYS A 558 2.49 -35.09 -7.44
N ILE A 559 1.45 -35.03 -6.61
CA ILE A 559 0.13 -35.57 -6.92
C ILE A 559 -0.92 -34.46 -6.85
N ARG A 560 -2.10 -34.74 -7.38
CA ARG A 560 -3.31 -33.92 -7.26
C ARG A 560 -4.42 -34.74 -6.62
N SER A 561 -5.51 -34.07 -6.30
CA SER A 561 -6.65 -34.65 -5.61
C SER A 561 -7.97 -34.12 -6.13
N GLY A 562 -9.04 -34.88 -5.89
CA GLY A 562 -10.42 -34.49 -6.18
C GLY A 562 -11.28 -34.48 -4.92
N PHE A 563 -12.38 -33.72 -4.93
CA PHE A 563 -13.41 -33.79 -3.88
C PHE A 563 -14.72 -34.27 -4.48
N ALA A 564 -15.11 -35.49 -4.12
CA ALA A 564 -16.22 -36.19 -4.72
C ALA A 564 -17.42 -36.18 -3.78
N MET A 565 -18.21 -35.10 -3.85
CA MET A 565 -19.40 -34.90 -3.01
C MET A 565 -20.68 -34.88 -3.83
N THR A 566 -20.76 -34.03 -4.85
CA THR A 566 -21.96 -33.80 -5.64
C THR A 566 -22.36 -35.05 -6.42
N GLU A 567 -23.65 -35.35 -6.44
CA GLU A 567 -24.26 -36.47 -7.15
C GLU A 567 -25.20 -35.95 -8.24
N PRO A 568 -25.25 -36.59 -9.42
CA PRO A 568 -26.14 -36.14 -10.49
C PRO A 568 -27.61 -36.40 -10.18
N GLN A 569 -27.92 -37.42 -9.37
CA GLN A 569 -29.29 -37.92 -9.23
C GLN A 569 -30.08 -37.23 -8.12
N VAL A 570 -29.42 -36.43 -7.29
CA VAL A 570 -30.02 -35.73 -6.16
C VAL A 570 -29.59 -34.27 -6.10
N ALA A 571 -30.46 -33.43 -5.56
CA ALA A 571 -30.18 -32.03 -5.30
C ALA A 571 -29.13 -31.88 -4.19
N SER A 572 -27.86 -31.92 -4.59
CA SER A 572 -26.68 -31.97 -3.71
C SER A 572 -26.40 -30.65 -2.97
N SER A 573 -27.16 -29.59 -3.25
CA SER A 573 -27.14 -28.34 -2.47
C SER A 573 -27.61 -28.57 -1.03
N ASP A 574 -28.49 -29.54 -0.81
CA ASP A 574 -28.75 -30.12 0.50
C ASP A 574 -27.91 -31.40 0.65
N ALA A 575 -26.84 -31.31 1.43
CA ALA A 575 -25.91 -32.41 1.66
C ALA A 575 -26.55 -33.63 2.36
N THR A 576 -27.75 -33.50 2.95
CA THR A 576 -28.47 -34.64 3.52
C THR A 576 -29.02 -35.59 2.45
N ASN A 577 -29.17 -35.09 1.21
CA ASN A 577 -29.67 -35.86 0.08
C ASN A 577 -28.62 -36.81 -0.52
N ILE A 578 -27.33 -36.64 -0.26
CA ILE A 578 -26.25 -37.53 -0.75
C ILE A 578 -26.60 -39.00 -0.48
N GLU A 579 -26.55 -39.88 -1.49
CA GLU A 579 -26.96 -41.29 -1.40
C GLU A 579 -25.84 -42.30 -1.66
N CYS A 580 -24.68 -41.86 -2.20
CA CYS A 580 -23.53 -42.74 -2.41
C CYS A 580 -23.22 -43.53 -1.15
N SER A 581 -23.33 -44.86 -1.24
CA SER A 581 -23.26 -45.77 -0.10
C SER A 581 -21.81 -46.11 0.26
N ILE A 582 -21.53 -46.16 1.56
CA ILE A 582 -20.25 -46.60 2.13
C ILE A 582 -20.59 -47.68 3.17
N SER A 583 -20.47 -48.95 2.82
CA SER A 583 -20.79 -50.07 3.71
C SER A 583 -19.54 -50.64 4.35
N ARG A 584 -19.49 -50.73 5.68
CA ARG A 584 -18.40 -51.42 6.37
C ARG A 584 -18.54 -52.94 6.26
N GLN A 585 -17.45 -53.62 5.91
CA GLN A 585 -17.33 -55.09 5.83
C GLN A 585 -16.02 -55.51 6.50
N GLY A 586 -16.07 -55.71 7.83
CA GLY A 586 -14.89 -56.00 8.64
C GLY A 586 -13.85 -54.87 8.57
N ASP A 587 -12.68 -55.18 8.00
CA ASP A 587 -11.54 -54.28 7.87
C ASP A 587 -11.53 -53.46 6.58
N PHE A 588 -12.63 -53.48 5.81
CA PHE A 588 -12.78 -52.72 4.57
C PHE A 588 -14.12 -51.97 4.52
N TYR A 589 -14.16 -50.92 3.70
CA TYR A 589 -15.40 -50.31 3.23
C TYR A 589 -15.63 -50.66 1.76
N VAL A 590 -16.89 -50.82 1.38
CA VAL A 590 -17.35 -50.96 -0.01
C VAL A 590 -18.14 -49.72 -0.39
N ILE A 591 -17.74 -49.06 -1.47
CA ILE A 591 -18.32 -47.80 -1.93
C ILE A 591 -19.06 -48.03 -3.25
N ASN A 592 -20.32 -47.57 -3.31
CA ASN A 592 -21.14 -47.63 -4.52
C ASN A 592 -21.90 -46.31 -4.74
N GLY A 593 -21.79 -45.75 -5.95
CA GLY A 593 -22.53 -44.55 -6.35
C GLY A 593 -21.89 -43.82 -7.53
N THR A 594 -22.50 -42.68 -7.90
CA THR A 594 -21.98 -41.79 -8.96
C THR A 594 -21.76 -40.40 -8.41
N LYS A 595 -20.59 -39.81 -8.68
CA LYS A 595 -20.25 -38.43 -8.36
C LYS A 595 -19.99 -37.65 -9.63
N TRP A 596 -20.26 -36.36 -9.62
CA TRP A 596 -19.97 -35.46 -10.74
C TRP A 596 -19.49 -34.10 -10.25
N TRP A 597 -18.97 -33.28 -11.15
CA TRP A 597 -18.27 -32.04 -10.81
C TRP A 597 -17.08 -32.26 -9.86
N THR A 598 -16.41 -33.41 -9.99
CA THR A 598 -15.17 -33.68 -9.23
C THR A 598 -14.02 -32.96 -9.92
N SER A 599 -13.79 -31.70 -9.55
CA SER A 599 -12.72 -30.87 -10.11
C SER A 599 -11.34 -31.47 -9.87
N GLY A 600 -10.42 -31.33 -10.83
CA GLY A 600 -9.06 -31.84 -10.75
C GLY A 600 -8.90 -33.33 -11.05
N ALA A 601 -9.99 -34.11 -11.07
CA ALA A 601 -9.91 -35.55 -11.31
C ALA A 601 -9.57 -35.92 -12.76
N MET A 602 -9.69 -34.98 -13.70
CA MET A 602 -9.24 -35.21 -15.08
C MET A 602 -7.71 -35.05 -15.24
N ASP A 603 -7.05 -34.45 -14.25
CA ASP A 603 -5.60 -34.28 -14.28
C ASP A 603 -4.91 -35.64 -14.11
N PRO A 604 -3.94 -36.01 -14.97
CA PRO A 604 -3.27 -37.31 -14.90
C PRO A 604 -2.46 -37.52 -13.60
N ARG A 605 -2.19 -36.45 -12.85
CA ARG A 605 -1.53 -36.51 -11.53
C ARG A 605 -2.54 -36.68 -10.39
N CYS A 606 -3.85 -36.61 -10.64
CA CYS A 606 -4.85 -36.86 -9.61
C CYS A 606 -4.73 -38.31 -9.13
N GLN A 607 -4.37 -38.51 -7.86
CA GLN A 607 -4.21 -39.85 -7.29
C GLN A 607 -5.24 -40.13 -6.19
N ILE A 608 -5.71 -39.11 -5.48
CA ILE A 608 -6.53 -39.29 -4.28
C ILE A 608 -7.83 -38.50 -4.35
N LEU A 609 -8.95 -39.15 -4.02
CA LEU A 609 -10.25 -38.52 -3.87
C LEU A 609 -10.61 -38.46 -2.39
N VAL A 610 -11.04 -37.29 -1.93
CA VAL A 610 -11.81 -37.17 -0.67
C VAL A 610 -13.28 -37.33 -1.06
N LEU A 611 -13.86 -38.49 -0.74
CA LEU A 611 -15.25 -38.83 -1.10
C LEU A 611 -16.17 -38.65 0.10
N MET A 612 -17.35 -38.06 -0.12
CA MET A 612 -18.44 -38.02 0.86
C MET A 612 -19.57 -38.98 0.45
N GLY A 613 -20.01 -39.82 1.38
CA GLY A 613 -21.10 -40.77 1.18
C GLY A 613 -21.80 -41.13 2.50
N LYS A 614 -22.91 -41.86 2.43
CA LYS A 614 -23.69 -42.32 3.59
C LYS A 614 -23.15 -43.65 4.11
N THR A 615 -22.80 -43.67 5.40
CA THR A 615 -22.39 -44.88 6.13
C THR A 615 -23.54 -45.51 6.91
N ASP A 616 -24.51 -44.71 7.37
CA ASP A 616 -25.68 -45.20 8.10
C ASP A 616 -26.93 -44.42 7.70
N PHE A 617 -27.87 -45.08 7.02
CA PHE A 617 -29.12 -44.49 6.55
C PHE A 617 -30.15 -44.29 7.68
N SER A 618 -29.95 -44.91 8.84
CA SER A 618 -30.85 -44.88 9.99
C SER A 618 -30.44 -43.86 11.06
N ALA A 619 -29.17 -43.43 11.07
CA ALA A 619 -28.68 -42.41 11.99
C ALA A 619 -29.42 -41.06 11.85
N PRO A 620 -29.36 -40.17 12.85
CA PRO A 620 -29.89 -38.81 12.72
C PRO A 620 -29.33 -38.11 11.47
N LYS A 621 -30.15 -37.35 10.73
CA LYS A 621 -29.84 -36.80 9.38
C LYS A 621 -28.43 -36.21 9.21
N HIS A 622 -27.89 -35.51 10.22
CA HIS A 622 -26.57 -34.87 10.16
C HIS A 622 -25.40 -35.76 10.64
N LYS A 623 -25.65 -37.04 10.90
CA LYS A 623 -24.68 -38.07 11.30
C LYS A 623 -24.68 -39.29 10.35
N GLN A 624 -25.39 -39.21 9.22
CA GLN A 624 -25.50 -40.33 8.28
C GLN A 624 -24.29 -40.44 7.34
N GLN A 625 -23.61 -39.32 7.08
CA GLN A 625 -22.53 -39.21 6.10
C GLN A 625 -21.16 -39.27 6.75
N SER A 626 -20.20 -39.82 6.01
CA SER A 626 -18.78 -39.88 6.35
C SER A 626 -17.92 -39.37 5.20
N MET A 627 -16.65 -39.06 5.48
CA MET A 627 -15.65 -38.82 4.44
C MET A 627 -14.61 -39.94 4.44
N ILE A 628 -14.21 -40.37 3.25
CA ILE A 628 -13.29 -41.49 3.05
C ILE A 628 -12.30 -41.17 1.92
N LEU A 629 -11.04 -41.60 2.09
CA LEU A 629 -9.99 -41.45 1.10
C LEU A 629 -10.04 -42.60 0.10
N VAL A 630 -10.05 -42.29 -1.20
CA VAL A 630 -10.13 -43.28 -2.29
C VAL A 630 -9.07 -43.00 -3.34
N ASP A 631 -8.11 -43.92 -3.51
CA ASP A 631 -7.15 -43.86 -4.63
C ASP A 631 -7.91 -44.05 -5.95
N VAL A 632 -7.67 -43.16 -6.93
CA VAL A 632 -8.34 -43.22 -8.25
C VAL A 632 -8.04 -44.51 -9.01
N LYS A 633 -6.95 -45.21 -8.67
CA LYS A 633 -6.55 -46.50 -9.27
C LYS A 633 -7.21 -47.69 -8.59
N THR A 634 -7.96 -47.48 -7.50
CA THR A 634 -8.67 -48.57 -6.83
C THR A 634 -9.65 -49.22 -7.81
N PRO A 635 -9.64 -50.55 -7.97
CA PRO A 635 -10.59 -51.24 -8.86
C PRO A 635 -12.04 -50.83 -8.57
N GLY A 636 -12.78 -50.52 -9.63
CA GLY A 636 -14.17 -50.05 -9.56
C GLY A 636 -14.33 -48.53 -9.63
N VAL A 637 -13.26 -47.73 -9.49
CA VAL A 637 -13.28 -46.29 -9.75
C VAL A 637 -13.17 -46.07 -11.25
N GLN A 638 -14.14 -45.39 -11.86
CA GLN A 638 -14.15 -45.11 -13.30
C GLN A 638 -14.46 -43.64 -13.56
N ILE A 639 -13.46 -42.91 -14.07
CA ILE A 639 -13.63 -41.54 -14.58
C ILE A 639 -14.32 -41.64 -15.94
N ARG A 640 -15.58 -41.20 -16.02
CA ARG A 640 -16.43 -41.42 -17.20
C ARG A 640 -16.20 -40.38 -18.29
N ARG A 641 -16.23 -39.09 -17.92
CA ARG A 641 -16.12 -37.98 -18.87
C ARG A 641 -15.80 -36.65 -18.17
N PRO A 642 -15.21 -35.67 -18.89
CA PRO A 642 -15.19 -34.28 -18.46
C PRO A 642 -16.56 -33.61 -18.62
N LEU A 643 -16.81 -32.57 -17.82
CA LEU A 643 -17.96 -31.68 -17.90
C LEU A 643 -17.50 -30.30 -18.36
N LEU A 644 -18.33 -29.65 -19.19
CA LEU A 644 -18.01 -28.34 -19.77
C LEU A 644 -18.72 -27.22 -19.01
N VAL A 645 -18.03 -26.09 -18.87
CA VAL A 645 -18.57 -24.82 -18.36
C VAL A 645 -18.57 -23.82 -19.50
N PHE A 646 -19.74 -23.52 -20.07
CA PHE A 646 -19.86 -22.62 -21.23
C PHE A 646 -18.91 -22.97 -22.40
N GLY A 647 -18.60 -24.26 -22.58
CA GLY A 647 -17.69 -24.75 -23.62
C GLY A 647 -16.24 -24.93 -23.18
N PHE A 648 -15.83 -24.42 -22.01
CA PHE A 648 -14.52 -24.68 -21.42
C PHE A 648 -14.51 -26.06 -20.74
N ASP A 649 -13.51 -26.89 -21.05
CA ASP A 649 -13.28 -28.19 -20.40
C ASP A 649 -12.23 -28.13 -19.26
N ASP A 650 -11.66 -26.95 -19.05
CA ASP A 650 -10.65 -26.61 -18.03
C ASP A 650 -9.44 -27.56 -18.01
N ALA A 651 -9.09 -28.14 -19.15
CA ALA A 651 -7.99 -29.09 -19.24
C ALA A 651 -6.61 -28.44 -18.90
N PRO A 652 -5.70 -29.14 -18.20
CA PRO A 652 -5.82 -30.54 -17.74
C PRO A 652 -6.60 -30.71 -16.42
N HIS A 653 -6.99 -29.62 -15.75
CA HIS A 653 -7.65 -29.66 -14.44
C HIS A 653 -9.01 -30.38 -14.51
N GLY A 654 -9.91 -29.86 -15.34
CA GLY A 654 -11.23 -30.41 -15.67
C GLY A 654 -12.18 -30.67 -14.50
N HIS A 655 -13.36 -31.14 -14.85
CA HIS A 655 -14.42 -31.54 -13.92
C HIS A 655 -14.95 -32.91 -14.32
N ALA A 656 -14.77 -33.93 -13.47
CA ALA A 656 -15.11 -35.30 -13.83
C ALA A 656 -16.50 -35.74 -13.33
N GLU A 657 -17.16 -36.55 -14.14
CA GLU A 657 -18.13 -37.55 -13.70
C GLU A 657 -17.40 -38.87 -13.39
N ILE A 658 -17.64 -39.45 -12.22
CA ILE A 658 -16.95 -40.64 -11.69
C ILE A 658 -17.96 -41.63 -11.13
N THR A 659 -17.89 -42.89 -11.55
CA THR A 659 -18.67 -43.98 -10.95
C THR A 659 -17.79 -44.82 -10.02
N PHE A 660 -18.36 -45.24 -8.90
CA PHE A 660 -17.76 -46.13 -7.92
C PHE A 660 -18.60 -47.41 -7.92
N GLU A 661 -18.01 -48.50 -8.41
CA GLU A 661 -18.67 -49.81 -8.52
C GLU A 661 -17.92 -50.83 -7.66
N ASN A 662 -18.46 -51.15 -6.50
CA ASN A 662 -17.88 -52.06 -5.51
C ASN A 662 -16.43 -51.72 -5.16
N VAL A 663 -16.13 -50.42 -5.03
CA VAL A 663 -14.79 -49.94 -4.71
C VAL A 663 -14.47 -50.32 -3.27
N ARG A 664 -13.42 -51.14 -3.08
CA ARG A 664 -13.00 -51.65 -1.77
C ARG A 664 -11.78 -50.89 -1.28
N VAL A 665 -11.90 -50.25 -0.12
CA VAL A 665 -10.79 -49.54 0.54
C VAL A 665 -10.62 -50.01 1.99
N PRO A 666 -9.41 -49.97 2.57
CA PRO A 666 -9.20 -50.33 3.98
C PRO A 666 -10.05 -49.47 4.92
N ALA A 667 -10.44 -50.02 6.08
CA ALA A 667 -11.20 -49.29 7.09
C ALA A 667 -10.42 -48.07 7.63
N THR A 668 -9.08 -48.12 7.57
CA THR A 668 -8.20 -47.01 7.93
C THR A 668 -8.26 -45.83 6.95
N ASN A 669 -8.95 -45.93 5.81
CA ASN A 669 -9.14 -44.80 4.89
C ASN A 669 -10.24 -43.82 5.33
N ILE A 670 -11.05 -44.19 6.33
CA ILE A 670 -12.07 -43.29 6.90
C ILE A 670 -11.38 -42.07 7.53
N LEU A 671 -11.90 -40.87 7.28
CA LEU A 671 -11.41 -39.65 7.91
C LEU A 671 -12.17 -39.38 9.20
N LEU A 672 -11.44 -39.21 10.31
CA LEU A 672 -11.93 -38.96 11.67
C LEU A 672 -12.82 -40.06 12.29
N GLY A 673 -13.76 -40.63 11.54
CA GLY A 673 -14.67 -41.69 11.97
C GLY A 673 -16.01 -41.66 11.24
N GLU A 674 -16.79 -42.72 11.42
CA GLU A 674 -18.15 -42.82 10.84
C GLU A 674 -19.09 -41.73 11.37
N GLY A 675 -19.97 -41.23 10.49
CA GLY A 675 -20.96 -40.19 10.79
C GLY A 675 -20.38 -38.78 10.97
N ARG A 676 -19.07 -38.59 10.72
CA ARG A 676 -18.38 -37.30 10.88
C ARG A 676 -18.29 -36.47 9.59
N GLY A 677 -18.98 -36.88 8.52
CA GLY A 677 -18.89 -36.25 7.20
C GLY A 677 -19.33 -34.78 7.20
N PHE A 678 -20.42 -34.44 7.87
CA PHE A 678 -20.88 -33.05 8.00
C PHE A 678 -19.89 -32.16 8.76
N GLU A 679 -19.25 -32.70 9.79
CA GLU A 679 -18.25 -31.97 10.57
C GLU A 679 -17.02 -31.63 9.73
N ILE A 680 -16.51 -32.62 8.99
CA ILE A 680 -15.36 -32.42 8.10
C ILE A 680 -15.73 -31.46 6.96
N ALA A 681 -16.92 -31.60 6.36
CA ALA A 681 -17.40 -30.70 5.31
C ALA A 681 -17.48 -29.25 5.80
N GLN A 682 -18.01 -29.02 7.01
CA GLN A 682 -18.03 -27.68 7.59
C GLN A 682 -16.62 -27.14 7.85
N GLY A 683 -15.71 -27.98 8.35
CA GLY A 683 -14.30 -27.63 8.58
C GLY A 683 -13.57 -27.21 7.30
N ARG A 684 -13.83 -27.92 6.19
CA ARG A 684 -13.27 -27.68 4.85
C ARG A 684 -13.85 -26.43 4.18
N LEU A 685 -15.18 -26.32 4.15
CA LEU A 685 -15.88 -25.36 3.28
C LEU A 685 -15.81 -23.92 3.81
N GLY A 686 -15.42 -23.69 5.07
CA GLY A 686 -15.25 -22.33 5.61
C GLY A 686 -14.13 -21.55 4.92
N PRO A 687 -12.84 -21.93 5.12
CA PRO A 687 -11.70 -21.27 4.48
C PRO A 687 -11.73 -21.38 2.95
N GLY A 688 -12.11 -22.54 2.40
CA GLY A 688 -12.19 -22.76 0.95
C GLY A 688 -13.09 -21.76 0.22
N ARG A 689 -14.30 -21.48 0.75
CA ARG A 689 -15.21 -20.46 0.20
C ARG A 689 -14.57 -19.09 0.16
N LEU A 690 -13.85 -18.74 1.22
CA LEU A 690 -13.22 -17.44 1.35
C LEU A 690 -12.06 -17.27 0.35
N HIS A 691 -11.25 -18.31 0.15
CA HIS A 691 -10.18 -18.30 -0.86
C HIS A 691 -10.72 -18.06 -2.28
N HIS A 692 -11.87 -18.66 -2.63
CA HIS A 692 -12.55 -18.38 -3.89
C HIS A 692 -13.01 -16.92 -4.00
N CYS A 693 -13.59 -16.36 -2.94
CA CYS A 693 -14.01 -14.96 -2.93
C CYS A 693 -12.81 -14.01 -3.12
N MET A 694 -11.69 -14.27 -2.45
CA MET A 694 -10.46 -13.48 -2.59
C MET A 694 -9.91 -13.51 -4.02
N ARG A 695 -9.89 -14.68 -4.66
CA ARG A 695 -9.47 -14.80 -6.08
C ARG A 695 -10.40 -14.04 -7.03
N LEU A 696 -11.71 -14.00 -6.74
CA LEU A 696 -12.67 -13.26 -7.55
C LEU A 696 -12.47 -11.74 -7.52
N ILE A 697 -11.98 -11.18 -6.40
CA ILE A 697 -11.52 -9.78 -6.37
C ILE A 697 -10.39 -9.57 -7.38
N GLY A 698 -9.44 -10.50 -7.44
CA GLY A 698 -8.34 -10.51 -8.41
C GLY A 698 -8.80 -10.56 -9.86
N ALA A 699 -9.71 -11.47 -10.17
CA ALA A 699 -10.29 -11.61 -11.51
C ALA A 699 -10.99 -10.32 -11.95
N ALA A 700 -11.76 -9.68 -11.04
CA ALA A 700 -12.42 -8.41 -11.30
C ALA A 700 -11.41 -7.27 -11.53
N GLU A 701 -10.32 -7.18 -10.76
CA GLU A 701 -9.26 -6.19 -11.00
C GLU A 701 -8.57 -6.38 -12.36
N ARG A 702 -8.34 -7.64 -12.76
CA ARG A 702 -7.81 -7.92 -14.11
C ARG A 702 -8.80 -7.44 -15.18
N GLY A 703 -10.09 -7.68 -14.99
CA GLY A 703 -11.17 -7.15 -15.83
C GLY A 703 -11.17 -5.62 -15.91
N MET A 704 -11.05 -4.93 -14.77
CA MET A 704 -10.98 -3.46 -14.70
C MET A 704 -9.80 -2.91 -15.52
N ASN A 705 -8.61 -3.50 -15.36
CA ASN A 705 -7.42 -3.05 -16.08
C ASN A 705 -7.59 -3.21 -17.59
N LEU A 706 -7.99 -4.40 -18.05
CA LEU A 706 -8.22 -4.67 -19.47
C LEU A 706 -9.30 -3.74 -20.05
N MET A 707 -10.39 -3.51 -19.32
CA MET A 707 -11.46 -2.62 -19.72
C MET A 707 -10.96 -1.17 -19.93
N VAL A 708 -10.18 -0.64 -19.00
CA VAL A 708 -9.65 0.74 -19.08
C VAL A 708 -8.64 0.87 -20.23
N GLU A 709 -7.71 -0.07 -20.37
CA GLU A 709 -6.73 -0.09 -21.47
C GLU A 709 -7.42 -0.13 -22.83
N ARG A 710 -8.45 -0.97 -22.97
CA ARG A 710 -9.27 -1.05 -24.18
C ARG A 710 -10.03 0.25 -24.45
N ALA A 711 -10.59 0.85 -23.41
CA ALA A 711 -11.37 2.08 -23.55
C ALA A 711 -10.51 3.29 -23.97
N LEU A 712 -9.24 3.32 -23.55
CA LEU A 712 -8.28 4.37 -23.90
C LEU A 712 -7.66 4.19 -25.29
N SER A 713 -7.66 2.98 -25.83
CA SER A 713 -7.03 2.65 -27.12
C SER A 713 -7.99 2.59 -28.31
N ARG A 714 -9.31 2.54 -28.09
CA ARG A 714 -10.31 2.40 -29.16
C ARG A 714 -11.21 3.63 -29.29
N THR A 715 -11.57 3.94 -30.54
CA THR A 715 -12.45 5.06 -30.92
C THR A 715 -13.73 4.54 -31.54
N THR A 716 -14.88 5.09 -31.12
CA THR A 716 -16.20 4.86 -31.70
C THR A 716 -16.92 6.20 -31.83
N PHE A 717 -17.62 6.41 -32.95
CA PHE A 717 -18.39 7.64 -33.20
C PHE A 717 -17.56 8.93 -32.98
N GLY A 718 -16.30 8.93 -33.45
CA GLY A 718 -15.41 10.10 -33.36
C GLY A 718 -14.79 10.39 -32.00
N LYS A 719 -15.01 9.56 -30.97
CA LYS A 719 -14.44 9.71 -29.62
C LYS A 719 -13.86 8.40 -29.10
N LYS A 720 -12.86 8.48 -28.21
CA LYS A 720 -12.39 7.29 -27.48
C LYS A 720 -13.54 6.72 -26.65
N ILE A 721 -13.59 5.40 -26.45
CA ILE A 721 -14.60 4.77 -25.57
C ILE A 721 -14.58 5.43 -24.18
N ALA A 722 -13.38 5.75 -23.67
CA ALA A 722 -13.18 6.46 -22.40
C ALA A 722 -13.80 7.88 -22.31
N GLN A 723 -14.23 8.47 -23.42
CA GLN A 723 -14.84 9.80 -23.47
C GLN A 723 -16.37 9.75 -23.56
N HIS A 724 -16.98 8.57 -23.66
CA HIS A 724 -18.43 8.43 -23.65
C HIS A 724 -18.94 8.47 -22.21
N GLY A 725 -19.90 9.36 -21.93
CA GLY A 725 -20.38 9.61 -20.56
C GLY A 725 -21.01 8.38 -19.88
N SER A 726 -21.71 7.54 -20.65
CA SER A 726 -22.27 6.27 -20.14
C SER A 726 -21.17 5.32 -19.64
N PHE A 727 -20.09 5.17 -20.40
CA PHE A 727 -18.97 4.32 -20.01
C PHE A 727 -18.30 4.82 -18.73
N LEU A 728 -18.08 6.13 -18.56
CA LEU A 728 -17.48 6.69 -17.34
C LEU A 728 -18.32 6.37 -16.10
N ALA A 729 -19.65 6.45 -16.21
CA ALA A 729 -20.56 6.10 -15.12
C ALA A 729 -20.50 4.60 -14.78
N ASP A 730 -20.47 3.72 -15.78
CA ASP A 730 -20.44 2.27 -15.55
C ASP A 730 -19.09 1.80 -15.01
N LEU A 731 -17.98 2.39 -15.48
CA LEU A 731 -16.64 2.19 -14.94
C LEU A 731 -16.58 2.57 -13.44
N ALA A 732 -17.16 3.72 -13.08
CA ALA A 732 -17.22 4.17 -11.69
C ALA A 732 -18.05 3.22 -10.81
N LYS A 733 -19.21 2.75 -11.29
CA LYS A 733 -20.03 1.75 -10.58
C LYS A 733 -19.28 0.45 -10.37
N CYS A 734 -18.56 -0.03 -11.38
CA CYS A 734 -17.73 -1.24 -11.29
C CYS A 734 -16.67 -1.10 -10.19
N ARG A 735 -15.97 0.04 -10.12
CA ARG A 735 -14.99 0.31 -9.06
C ARG A 735 -15.63 0.30 -7.67
N VAL A 736 -16.78 0.95 -7.49
CA VAL A 736 -17.48 0.98 -6.20
C VAL A 736 -17.87 -0.43 -5.74
N GLU A 737 -18.49 -1.22 -6.62
CA GLU A 737 -18.90 -2.60 -6.32
C GLU A 737 -17.71 -3.49 -5.94
N LEU A 738 -16.60 -3.33 -6.67
CA LEU A 738 -15.37 -4.08 -6.41
C LEU A 738 -14.80 -3.76 -5.02
N GLU A 739 -14.68 -2.48 -4.65
CA GLU A 739 -14.19 -2.10 -3.31
C GLU A 739 -15.12 -2.57 -2.18
N GLN A 740 -16.44 -2.51 -2.38
CA GLN A 740 -17.42 -3.01 -1.41
C GLN A 740 -17.26 -4.51 -1.18
N ALA A 741 -17.15 -5.29 -2.25
CA ALA A 741 -16.93 -6.73 -2.16
C ALA A 741 -15.56 -7.06 -1.55
N ARG A 742 -14.50 -6.32 -1.89
CA ARG A 742 -13.15 -6.50 -1.31
C ARG A 742 -13.19 -6.33 0.21
N LEU A 743 -13.74 -5.22 0.70
CA LEU A 743 -13.80 -4.96 2.14
C LEU A 743 -14.65 -5.99 2.88
N LEU A 744 -15.76 -6.45 2.30
CA LEU A 744 -16.58 -7.52 2.87
C LEU A 744 -15.81 -8.85 2.96
N VAL A 745 -15.01 -9.18 1.94
CA VAL A 745 -14.16 -10.38 1.92
C VAL A 745 -13.04 -10.29 2.97
N LEU A 746 -12.38 -9.13 3.09
CA LEU A 746 -11.35 -8.91 4.11
C LEU A 746 -11.92 -8.95 5.53
N GLU A 747 -13.11 -8.38 5.75
CA GLU A 747 -13.83 -8.49 7.02
C GLU A 747 -14.19 -9.95 7.35
N ALA A 748 -14.63 -10.73 6.35
CA ALA A 748 -14.91 -12.16 6.55
C ALA A 748 -13.65 -12.94 6.94
N ALA A 749 -12.49 -12.57 6.38
CA ALA A 749 -11.19 -13.16 6.70
C ALA A 749 -10.75 -12.83 8.13
N ASP A 750 -10.83 -11.57 8.54
CA ASP A 750 -10.51 -11.15 9.91
C ASP A 750 -11.42 -11.84 10.94
N GLN A 751 -12.73 -11.91 10.68
CA GLN A 751 -13.65 -12.61 11.59
C GLN A 751 -13.38 -14.11 11.66
N LEU A 752 -12.97 -14.73 10.55
CA LEU A 752 -12.56 -16.13 10.55
C LEU A 752 -11.30 -16.33 11.41
N ASP A 753 -10.31 -15.45 11.28
CA ASP A 753 -9.08 -15.47 12.08
C ASP A 753 -9.35 -15.28 13.58
N ARG A 754 -10.22 -14.32 13.94
CA ARG A 754 -10.49 -13.96 15.34
C ARG A 754 -11.49 -14.87 16.05
N HIS A 755 -12.45 -15.45 15.32
CA HIS A 755 -13.63 -16.09 15.92
C HIS A 755 -13.87 -17.52 15.45
N GLY A 756 -13.13 -17.97 14.43
CA GLY A 756 -13.29 -19.28 13.83
C GLY A 756 -14.58 -19.41 13.01
N ASN A 757 -14.64 -20.51 12.25
CA ASN A 757 -15.65 -20.74 11.23
C ASN A 757 -17.11 -20.66 11.73
N LYS A 758 -17.40 -21.20 12.93
CA LYS A 758 -18.76 -21.24 13.48
C LYS A 758 -19.35 -19.85 13.72
N LYS A 759 -18.55 -18.91 14.24
CA LYS A 759 -18.98 -17.53 14.54
C LYS A 759 -18.96 -16.66 13.29
N ALA A 760 -18.00 -16.85 12.39
CA ALA A 760 -17.88 -16.13 11.12
C ALA A 760 -18.88 -16.59 10.03
N ARG A 761 -19.68 -17.64 10.27
CA ARG A 761 -20.57 -18.25 9.26
C ARG A 761 -21.48 -17.26 8.51
N GLY A 762 -21.99 -16.24 9.19
CA GLY A 762 -22.90 -15.26 8.60
C GLY A 762 -22.19 -14.37 7.57
N ILE A 763 -21.01 -13.87 7.92
CA ILE A 763 -20.23 -13.01 7.03
C ILE A 763 -19.57 -13.77 5.89
N LEU A 764 -19.16 -15.02 6.12
CA LEU A 764 -18.69 -15.90 5.05
C LEU A 764 -19.78 -16.16 4.01
N ALA A 765 -21.04 -16.34 4.44
CA ALA A 765 -22.17 -16.47 3.52
C ALA A 765 -22.40 -15.17 2.73
N MET A 766 -22.31 -13.99 3.38
CA MET A 766 -22.42 -12.69 2.70
C MET A 766 -21.33 -12.51 1.64
N ALA A 767 -20.06 -12.78 1.98
CA ALA A 767 -18.94 -12.72 1.04
C ALA A 767 -19.12 -13.67 -0.15
N LYS A 768 -19.60 -14.90 0.10
CA LYS A 768 -19.83 -15.94 -0.92
C LYS A 768 -20.95 -15.59 -1.91
N VAL A 769 -21.88 -14.72 -1.53
CA VAL A 769 -22.88 -14.15 -2.44
C VAL A 769 -22.32 -12.92 -3.17
N ALA A 770 -21.71 -11.99 -2.44
CA ALA A 770 -21.30 -10.70 -2.98
C ALA A 770 -20.16 -10.80 -4.00
N ALA A 771 -19.10 -11.56 -3.70
CA ALA A 771 -17.90 -11.62 -4.53
C ALA A 771 -18.14 -12.14 -5.96
N PRO A 772 -18.85 -13.27 -6.20
CA PRO A 772 -19.08 -13.73 -7.57
C PRO A 772 -20.03 -12.81 -8.35
N ASN A 773 -21.05 -12.24 -7.70
CA ASN A 773 -21.96 -11.30 -8.37
C ASN A 773 -21.25 -10.00 -8.78
N MET A 774 -20.37 -9.47 -7.92
CA MET A 774 -19.50 -8.34 -8.25
C MET A 774 -18.57 -8.68 -9.43
N ALA A 775 -17.86 -9.81 -9.37
CA ALA A 775 -16.92 -10.19 -10.41
C ALA A 775 -17.59 -10.35 -11.78
N LEU A 776 -18.78 -10.96 -11.82
CA LEU A 776 -19.58 -11.08 -13.05
C LEU A 776 -19.93 -9.73 -13.64
N LYS A 777 -20.37 -8.77 -12.82
CA LYS A 777 -20.73 -7.41 -13.26
C LYS A 777 -19.52 -6.69 -13.88
N VAL A 778 -18.37 -6.77 -13.23
CA VAL A 778 -17.14 -6.12 -13.69
C VAL A 778 -16.61 -6.79 -14.97
N LEU A 779 -16.57 -8.11 -15.01
CA LEU A 779 -16.05 -8.87 -16.16
C LEU A 779 -16.97 -8.76 -17.38
N ASP A 780 -18.29 -8.74 -17.19
CA ASP A 780 -19.26 -8.53 -18.27
C ASP A 780 -19.09 -7.15 -18.90
N MET A 781 -18.93 -6.10 -18.09
CA MET A 781 -18.64 -4.75 -18.60
C MET A 781 -17.31 -4.71 -19.35
N ALA A 782 -16.28 -5.40 -18.85
CA ALA A 782 -15.00 -5.50 -19.54
C ALA A 782 -15.12 -6.19 -20.90
N MET A 783 -15.91 -7.27 -20.99
CA MET A 783 -16.22 -7.96 -22.25
C MET A 783 -16.97 -7.04 -23.21
N GLN A 784 -17.98 -6.31 -22.72
CA GLN A 784 -18.77 -5.36 -23.51
C GLN A 784 -17.89 -4.28 -24.16
N VAL A 785 -16.90 -3.75 -23.42
CA VAL A 785 -15.95 -2.74 -23.92
C VAL A 785 -14.99 -3.32 -24.97
N HIS A 786 -14.71 -4.62 -24.91
CA HIS A 786 -13.92 -5.31 -25.93
C HIS A 786 -14.73 -5.67 -27.19
N GLY A 787 -16.07 -5.64 -27.11
CA GLY A 787 -16.96 -6.07 -28.18
C GLY A 787 -16.79 -7.57 -28.45
N GLY A 788 -16.79 -7.98 -29.72
CA GLY A 788 -16.64 -9.39 -30.09
C GLY A 788 -15.36 -10.06 -29.53
N ALA A 789 -14.27 -9.31 -29.35
CA ALA A 789 -13.04 -9.83 -28.76
C ALA A 789 -13.16 -10.18 -27.26
N GLY A 790 -14.14 -9.61 -26.55
CA GLY A 790 -14.42 -9.95 -25.16
C GLY A 790 -15.01 -11.35 -25.00
N LEU A 791 -15.62 -11.88 -26.07
CA LEU A 791 -16.20 -13.23 -26.12
C LEU A 791 -15.21 -14.27 -26.65
N SER A 792 -14.16 -13.85 -27.36
CA SER A 792 -13.20 -14.75 -27.99
C SER A 792 -12.09 -15.20 -27.03
N SER A 793 -11.26 -16.13 -27.50
CA SER A 793 -10.05 -16.60 -26.81
C SER A 793 -8.87 -15.62 -26.91
N ASP A 794 -9.02 -14.49 -27.59
CA ASP A 794 -7.96 -13.48 -27.72
C ASP A 794 -7.76 -12.70 -26.40
N THR A 795 -8.73 -12.81 -25.49
CA THR A 795 -8.65 -12.25 -24.15
C THR A 795 -8.97 -13.33 -23.11
N VAL A 796 -8.57 -13.10 -21.86
CA VAL A 796 -8.88 -13.99 -20.74
C VAL A 796 -10.28 -13.75 -20.14
N LEU A 797 -11.01 -12.75 -20.64
CA LEU A 797 -12.21 -12.23 -19.98
C LEU A 797 -13.35 -13.25 -19.92
N SER A 798 -13.64 -13.93 -21.03
CA SER A 798 -14.72 -14.92 -21.13
C SER A 798 -14.50 -16.11 -20.18
N HIS A 799 -13.26 -16.56 -20.02
CA HIS A 799 -12.93 -17.65 -19.12
C HIS A 799 -12.97 -17.23 -17.64
N LEU A 800 -12.44 -16.05 -17.31
CA LEU A 800 -12.59 -15.47 -15.96
C LEU A 800 -14.08 -15.29 -15.60
N TRP A 801 -14.90 -14.85 -16.54
CA TRP A 801 -16.35 -14.69 -16.35
C TRP A 801 -17.03 -16.05 -16.14
N ALA A 802 -16.70 -17.06 -16.93
CA ALA A 802 -17.23 -18.42 -16.79
C ALA A 802 -16.87 -19.01 -15.40
N THR A 803 -15.65 -18.79 -14.94
CA THR A 803 -15.19 -19.17 -13.59
C THR A 803 -16.00 -18.46 -12.50
N ALA A 804 -16.20 -17.15 -12.62
CA ALA A 804 -17.03 -16.37 -11.69
C ALA A 804 -18.49 -16.87 -11.66
N ARG A 805 -19.03 -17.25 -12.83
CA ARG A 805 -20.40 -17.78 -12.93
C ARG A 805 -20.54 -19.13 -12.25
N THR A 806 -19.55 -20.02 -12.41
CA THR A 806 -19.50 -21.31 -11.72
C THR A 806 -19.49 -21.13 -10.20
N LEU A 807 -18.81 -20.11 -9.69
CA LEU A 807 -18.71 -19.84 -8.26
C LEU A 807 -20.00 -19.31 -7.62
N ARG A 808 -21.06 -19.00 -8.39
CA ARG A 808 -22.42 -18.82 -7.85
C ARG A 808 -23.12 -20.14 -7.51
N ILE A 809 -22.55 -21.28 -7.90
CA ILE A 809 -23.11 -22.63 -7.72
C ILE A 809 -22.16 -23.48 -6.86
N ALA A 810 -20.87 -23.49 -7.19
CA ALA A 810 -19.85 -24.23 -6.46
C ALA A 810 -19.73 -23.77 -4.99
N ASP A 811 -19.38 -24.70 -4.10
CA ASP A 811 -19.32 -24.52 -2.64
C ASP A 811 -20.62 -24.01 -1.97
N GLY A 812 -21.75 -24.22 -2.65
CA GLY A 812 -23.09 -23.84 -2.23
C GLY A 812 -23.65 -22.71 -3.11
N PRO A 813 -24.85 -22.88 -3.68
CA PRO A 813 -25.53 -21.84 -4.45
C PRO A 813 -25.81 -20.58 -3.64
N ASP A 814 -25.88 -19.44 -4.30
CA ASP A 814 -26.21 -18.14 -3.67
C ASP A 814 -27.46 -18.23 -2.80
N GLU A 815 -28.49 -18.94 -3.24
CA GLU A 815 -29.79 -19.07 -2.54
C GLU A 815 -29.64 -19.78 -1.18
N VAL A 816 -28.74 -20.76 -1.07
CA VAL A 816 -28.46 -21.46 0.19
C VAL A 816 -27.76 -20.52 1.18
N HIS A 817 -26.86 -19.68 0.69
CA HIS A 817 -26.16 -18.68 1.50
C HIS A 817 -27.09 -17.54 1.92
N LEU A 818 -27.96 -17.06 1.02
CA LEU A 818 -29.02 -16.08 1.32
C LEU A 818 -29.97 -16.61 2.40
N GLY A 819 -30.39 -17.87 2.31
CA GLY A 819 -31.20 -18.51 3.35
C GLY A 819 -30.49 -18.55 4.71
N THR A 820 -29.18 -18.78 4.72
CA THR A 820 -28.37 -18.72 5.95
C THR A 820 -28.33 -17.31 6.53
N ILE A 821 -28.10 -16.30 5.70
CA ILE A 821 -28.07 -14.89 6.12
C ILE A 821 -29.43 -14.49 6.72
N ALA A 822 -30.53 -14.75 6.01
CA ALA A 822 -31.87 -14.44 6.45
C ALA A 822 -32.22 -15.12 7.79
N LYS A 823 -31.87 -16.39 7.95
CA LYS A 823 -32.09 -17.14 9.20
C LYS A 823 -31.35 -16.50 10.39
N LEU A 824 -30.11 -16.04 10.19
CA LEU A 824 -29.33 -15.40 11.24
C LEU A 824 -29.89 -14.03 11.61
N GLU A 825 -30.36 -13.26 10.62
CA GLU A 825 -30.94 -11.94 10.85
C GLU A 825 -32.26 -12.04 11.62
N LEU A 826 -33.14 -12.97 11.23
CA LEU A 826 -34.37 -13.25 11.98
C LEU A 826 -34.10 -13.74 13.41
N GLN A 827 -33.01 -14.49 13.61
CA GLN A 827 -32.61 -14.94 14.95
C GLN A 827 -32.17 -13.76 15.83
N ARG A 828 -31.45 -12.77 15.28
CA ARG A 828 -31.04 -11.56 16.01
C ARG A 828 -32.24 -10.74 16.49
N ALA A 829 -33.27 -10.61 15.67
CA ALA A 829 -34.48 -9.85 16.04
C ALA A 829 -35.34 -10.52 17.14
N ARG A 830 -35.12 -11.81 17.42
CA ARG A 830 -35.82 -12.56 18.47
C ARG A 830 -35.07 -12.61 19.81
N MET A 831 -33.82 -12.16 19.83
CA MET A 831 -32.98 -12.02 21.02
C MET A 831 -33.06 -10.57 21.49
#